data_AF-A0A495QZJ5-F1
#
_entry.id   AF-A0A495QZJ5-F1
#
_cell.length_a   1.000
_cell.length_b   1.000
_cell.length_c   1.000
_cell.angle_alpha   90.00
_cell.angle_beta   90.00
_cell.angle_gamma   90.00
#
_symmetry.space_group_name_H-M   'P 1'
#
loop_
_entity.id
_entity.type
_entity.pdbx_description
1 polymer ?
#
loop_
_entity_poly.entity_id
_entity_poly.type
_entity_poly.pdbx_seq_one_letter_code
_entity_poly.pdbx_strand_id
1 'polypeptide(L)'
;MTTVPVAWAVRGKESGSYADYGITAGGRGLSARQLPAVFDELSSLGEPPVERAGPRALPWIVFTAVRAGDRDHVGLAVQEWTDQSDAMGRPITTCTFYYLPYRDAGDLGVSYRELLAAVQDEPLPQDGSALNAPLTGTDPRYLADTIADQGFARVAGAAALLLEGPVTVTRAEHLTVEERLAFMDAVAALLPQGWRTRFSAATWHEGTDLRIGLVFGQVCRPGSFELDWQAPGAPRASTAAAAYHTWLYELVETRGWPGARLVAALAAQRGSMFHAGPGAAVEIVADLDWPGTVWRAVLDGTAQRADLVRLFTGGRHRELDDPGKVARVFGALVDVAEPDDLPLVAKLWHECGGEDGTLLRNARRRLWRERPQPDLGAYVETADRLGFADGFVAGLLAEPHPPGERPGGEATLAALLRERRPPGPGRTAEALARNGSVLAELLLAVTPDPIAERRAWLQTVVLDAPPVLLDAFDGLWSRPSRVPDTWPELVQNGRRCVPAVLHAAAKTPQALGDALAAFGRWLMTDADPAHAPFWAEALARLDASTSAEKGTIDGLLAWLGDNPRHFADCTRSPNYFEAFHAVCADPAGQRHRPRLVEALAAFVSRYEWIPAGHTAAIVKLVDRFAADREVGSALLFARSVEPTLVHVNAYGAWRRRYLDARQELRKVESLLLIRNVRPDAPPDVVGELCAEALHEGHPFDWVRDEILEAGWRFTPDQFVSLLDTVTDTLTRLGRGRDEAEDSALKLGRLLMLRRPQEETAQIRRYTVRYAVLEIRYRLNMIRYLGGDPERKGKLLLDGAVRKELDRLGTLAGRVAKSGAAPWRKG
;
A
#
# COMPACT_ATOMS: atom_id res chain seq x y z
N MET A 1 12.10 55.65 -17.20
CA MET A 1 10.96 56.55 -16.95
C MET A 1 10.01 56.42 -18.11
N THR A 2 8.77 56.02 -17.80
CA THR A 2 7.71 55.73 -18.75
C THR A 2 6.52 56.61 -18.38
N THR A 3 5.99 57.36 -19.33
CA THR A 3 4.80 58.18 -19.09
C THR A 3 3.56 57.33 -19.30
N VAL A 4 2.70 57.24 -18.27
CA VAL A 4 1.49 56.41 -18.29
C VAL A 4 0.26 57.32 -18.16
N PRO A 5 -0.78 57.13 -18.99
CA PRO A 5 -2.04 57.88 -18.85
C PRO A 5 -2.80 57.40 -17.61
N VAL A 6 -3.02 58.32 -16.67
CA VAL A 6 -3.79 58.15 -15.44
C VAL A 6 -5.09 58.92 -15.57
N ALA A 7 -6.23 58.22 -15.46
CA ALA A 7 -7.53 58.85 -15.42
C ALA A 7 -7.81 59.39 -14.01
N TRP A 8 -8.66 60.40 -13.89
CA TRP A 8 -8.93 61.06 -12.61
C TRP A 8 -10.39 61.50 -12.50
N ALA A 9 -10.89 61.69 -11.28
CA ALA A 9 -12.19 62.27 -10.97
C ALA A 9 -12.16 62.99 -9.62
N VAL A 10 -12.90 64.09 -9.49
CA VAL A 10 -12.95 64.88 -8.24
C VAL A 10 -14.36 64.86 -7.68
N ARG A 11 -14.50 64.44 -6.42
CA ARG A 11 -15.73 64.59 -5.64
C ARG A 11 -15.57 65.75 -4.66
N GLY A 12 -16.54 66.65 -4.65
CA GLY A 12 -16.53 67.85 -3.83
C GLY A 12 -17.92 68.47 -3.72
N LYS A 13 -17.96 69.70 -3.20
CA LYS A 13 -19.17 70.49 -3.05
C LYS A 13 -18.85 71.94 -3.42
N GLU A 14 -19.79 72.61 -4.09
CA GLU A 14 -19.63 74.03 -4.43
C GLU A 14 -19.67 74.91 -3.16
N SER A 15 -18.80 75.91 -3.11
CA SER A 15 -18.77 76.88 -2.01
C SER A 15 -20.12 77.58 -1.84
N GLY A 16 -20.60 77.69 -0.60
CA GLY A 16 -21.89 78.33 -0.31
C GLY A 16 -23.13 77.56 -0.79
N SER A 17 -23.00 76.32 -1.27
CA SER A 17 -24.12 75.50 -1.72
C SER A 17 -24.79 74.70 -0.59
N TYR A 18 -26.09 74.45 -0.73
CA TYR A 18 -26.85 73.50 0.09
C TYR A 18 -26.83 72.07 -0.48
N ALA A 19 -26.31 71.87 -1.70
CA ALA A 19 -26.26 70.56 -2.34
C ALA A 19 -25.32 69.58 -1.61
N ASP A 20 -25.60 68.28 -1.72
CA ASP A 20 -24.71 67.24 -1.21
C ASP A 20 -23.45 67.08 -2.09
N TYR A 21 -22.45 66.36 -1.58
CA TYR A 21 -21.21 66.09 -2.29
C TYR A 21 -21.44 65.27 -3.56
N GLY A 22 -20.94 65.77 -4.70
CA GLY A 22 -21.05 65.13 -6.01
C GLY A 22 -19.74 65.13 -6.79
N ILE A 23 -19.72 64.44 -7.93
CA ILE A 23 -18.58 64.48 -8.86
C ILE A 23 -18.61 65.84 -9.58
N THR A 24 -17.54 66.61 -9.45
CA THR A 24 -17.43 68.00 -9.91
C THR A 24 -16.61 68.14 -11.19
N ALA A 25 -15.64 67.25 -11.41
CA ALA A 25 -14.73 67.24 -12.56
C ALA A 25 -14.19 65.82 -12.80
N GLY A 26 -13.70 65.52 -14.01
CA GLY A 26 -13.09 64.23 -14.29
C GLY A 26 -12.57 64.01 -15.71
N GLY A 27 -11.56 63.16 -15.81
CA GLY A 27 -10.96 62.69 -17.06
C GLY A 27 -11.76 61.56 -17.73
N ARG A 28 -11.37 61.22 -18.97
CA ARG A 28 -11.97 60.09 -19.71
C ARG A 28 -11.51 58.75 -19.12
N GLY A 29 -12.45 57.93 -18.67
CA GLY A 29 -12.16 56.60 -18.12
C GLY A 29 -13.43 55.84 -17.73
N LEU A 30 -13.60 55.57 -16.43
CA LEU A 30 -14.78 54.92 -15.85
C LEU A 30 -16.07 55.66 -16.23
N SER A 31 -17.14 54.89 -16.45
CA SER A 31 -18.45 55.45 -16.81
C SER A 31 -19.09 56.22 -15.65
N ALA A 32 -20.04 57.11 -15.98
CA ALA A 32 -20.85 57.84 -15.00
C ALA A 32 -21.66 56.94 -14.04
N ARG A 33 -21.78 55.64 -14.32
CA ARG A 33 -22.39 54.64 -13.41
C ARG A 33 -21.37 53.95 -12.49
N GLN A 34 -20.09 53.95 -12.85
CA GLN A 34 -19.02 53.27 -12.11
C GLN A 34 -18.35 54.19 -11.09
N LEU A 35 -18.14 55.47 -11.43
CA LEU A 35 -17.53 56.42 -10.51
C LEU A 35 -18.31 56.60 -9.19
N PRO A 36 -19.66 56.69 -9.19
CA PRO A 36 -20.42 56.76 -7.94
C PRO A 36 -20.16 55.57 -7.02
N ALA A 37 -20.12 54.34 -7.54
CA ALA A 37 -19.88 53.14 -6.75
C ALA A 37 -18.48 53.12 -6.11
N VAL A 38 -17.46 53.64 -6.81
CA VAL A 38 -16.12 53.84 -6.24
C VAL A 38 -16.15 54.88 -5.12
N PHE A 39 -16.81 56.01 -5.34
CA PHE A 39 -16.93 57.05 -4.32
C PHE A 39 -17.82 56.65 -3.12
N ASP A 40 -18.74 55.70 -3.29
CA ASP A 40 -19.50 55.09 -2.19
C ASP A 40 -18.61 54.16 -1.32
N GLU A 41 -17.58 53.55 -1.90
CA GLU A 41 -16.51 52.87 -1.14
C GLU A 41 -15.61 53.89 -0.43
N LEU A 42 -15.23 54.97 -1.09
CA LEU A 42 -14.38 56.00 -0.48
C LEU A 42 -15.12 56.82 0.59
N SER A 43 -16.44 56.90 0.55
CA SER A 43 -17.23 57.57 1.59
C SER A 43 -17.47 56.74 2.84
N SER A 44 -17.19 55.44 2.83
CA SER A 44 -17.37 54.59 4.01
C SER A 44 -16.22 54.69 5.02
N LEU A 45 -15.17 55.47 4.70
CA LEU A 45 -14.01 55.73 5.56
C LEU A 45 -14.39 56.38 6.90
N GLY A 46 -15.50 57.13 6.92
CA GLY A 46 -15.97 57.94 8.04
C GLY A 46 -15.95 59.43 7.72
N GLU A 47 -16.35 60.26 8.70
CA GLU A 47 -16.26 61.71 8.60
C GLU A 47 -14.93 62.19 9.20
N PRO A 48 -14.10 62.94 8.45
CA PRO A 48 -12.84 63.43 8.99
C PRO A 48 -13.09 64.48 10.08
N PRO A 49 -12.31 64.45 11.18
CA PRO A 49 -12.40 65.46 12.22
C PRO A 49 -11.96 66.84 11.73
N VAL A 50 -12.58 67.90 12.25
CA VAL A 50 -12.31 69.30 11.87
C VAL A 50 -10.86 69.71 12.23
N GLU A 51 -10.27 69.03 13.21
CA GLU A 51 -8.89 69.18 13.61
C GLU A 51 -7.92 68.95 12.43
N ARG A 52 -7.10 69.98 12.13
CA ARG A 52 -6.12 69.93 11.03
C ARG A 52 -4.80 69.22 11.38
N ALA A 53 -4.67 68.73 12.61
CA ALA A 53 -3.47 68.04 13.09
C ALA A 53 -3.82 66.83 13.95
N GLY A 54 -2.93 65.85 13.99
CA GLY A 54 -3.10 64.60 14.73
C GLY A 54 -3.38 63.40 13.82
N PRO A 55 -3.51 62.20 14.40
CA PRO A 55 -3.51 60.94 13.65
C PRO A 55 -4.69 60.76 12.70
N ARG A 56 -5.81 61.41 13.03
CA ARG A 56 -7.09 61.36 12.30
C ARG A 56 -7.24 62.48 11.28
N ALA A 57 -6.33 63.47 11.28
CA ALA A 57 -6.42 64.62 10.39
C ALA A 57 -6.22 64.21 8.93
N LEU A 58 -6.84 64.96 8.01
CA LEU A 58 -6.56 64.84 6.58
C LEU A 58 -5.10 65.27 6.28
N PRO A 59 -4.43 64.71 5.24
CA PRO A 59 -5.02 63.91 4.16
C PRO A 59 -5.27 62.44 4.51
N TRP A 60 -6.42 61.92 4.07
CA TRP A 60 -6.68 60.48 4.02
C TRP A 60 -6.39 59.98 2.61
N ILE A 61 -5.54 58.97 2.51
CA ILE A 61 -5.06 58.42 1.24
C ILE A 61 -5.50 56.97 1.18
N VAL A 62 -6.16 56.60 0.08
CA VAL A 62 -6.70 55.25 -0.13
C VAL A 62 -6.24 54.69 -1.46
N PHE A 63 -5.62 53.52 -1.43
CA PHE A 63 -5.34 52.71 -2.61
C PHE A 63 -6.45 51.67 -2.73
N THR A 64 -7.06 51.52 -3.91
CA THR A 64 -8.16 50.57 -4.13
C THR A 64 -8.02 49.88 -5.48
N ALA A 65 -8.59 48.68 -5.61
CA ALA A 65 -8.69 47.98 -6.86
C ALA A 65 -10.12 48.08 -7.39
N VAL A 66 -10.30 48.66 -8.58
CA VAL A 66 -11.61 48.85 -9.20
C VAL A 66 -11.73 47.97 -10.44
N ARG A 67 -12.81 47.19 -10.51
CA ARG A 67 -13.11 46.41 -11.71
C ARG A 67 -14.08 47.15 -12.62
N ALA A 68 -13.68 47.32 -13.88
CA ALA A 68 -14.49 47.95 -14.90
C ALA A 68 -14.57 47.05 -16.14
N GLY A 69 -15.64 46.26 -16.23
CA GLY A 69 -15.77 45.20 -17.24
C GLY A 69 -14.74 44.10 -17.01
N ASP A 70 -13.98 43.78 -18.06
CA ASP A 70 -12.93 42.74 -18.04
C ASP A 70 -11.54 43.28 -17.65
N ARG A 71 -11.45 44.53 -17.18
CA ARG A 71 -10.17 45.16 -16.80
C ARG A 71 -10.16 45.55 -15.33
N ASP A 72 -9.12 45.09 -14.64
CA ASP A 72 -8.78 45.53 -13.29
C ASP A 72 -8.02 46.85 -13.38
N HIS A 73 -8.39 47.81 -12.54
CA HIS A 73 -7.71 49.09 -12.38
C HIS A 73 -7.19 49.19 -10.95
N VAL A 74 -6.06 49.88 -10.78
CA VAL A 74 -5.61 50.34 -9.47
C VAL A 74 -5.91 51.82 -9.37
N GLY A 75 -6.45 52.23 -8.24
CA GLY A 75 -6.81 53.59 -7.95
C GLY A 75 -6.16 54.10 -6.68
N LEU A 76 -6.05 55.42 -6.61
CA LEU A 76 -5.52 56.21 -5.53
C LEU A 76 -6.51 57.36 -5.28
N ALA A 77 -7.12 57.42 -4.11
CA ALA A 77 -7.93 58.53 -3.65
C ALA A 77 -7.17 59.36 -2.63
N VAL A 78 -7.21 60.68 -2.77
CA VAL A 78 -6.64 61.64 -1.81
C VAL A 78 -7.78 62.54 -1.35
N GLN A 79 -8.11 62.48 -0.06
CA GLN A 79 -9.11 63.33 0.58
C GLN A 79 -8.43 64.41 1.42
N GLU A 80 -8.76 65.68 1.14
CA GLU A 80 -8.12 66.85 1.74
C GLU A 80 -9.14 67.92 2.16
N TRP A 81 -8.71 68.82 3.05
CA TRP A 81 -9.48 70.02 3.40
C TRP A 81 -9.32 71.08 2.30
N THR A 82 -10.41 71.74 1.97
CA THR A 82 -10.36 72.99 1.20
C THR A 82 -10.34 74.20 2.14
N ASP A 83 -9.97 75.37 1.61
CA ASP A 83 -10.13 76.66 2.31
C ASP A 83 -11.56 77.22 2.21
N GLN A 84 -12.51 76.42 1.71
CA GLN A 84 -13.89 76.81 1.49
C GLN A 84 -14.84 76.20 2.52
N SER A 85 -15.96 76.89 2.74
CA SER A 85 -17.05 76.41 3.58
C SER A 85 -18.36 76.33 2.79
N ASP A 86 -19.26 75.46 3.25
CA ASP A 86 -20.61 75.36 2.71
C ASP A 86 -21.55 76.47 3.22
N ALA A 87 -22.80 76.47 2.75
CA ALA A 87 -23.82 77.45 3.16
C ALA A 87 -24.09 77.47 4.68
N MET A 88 -23.69 76.43 5.42
CA MET A 88 -23.86 76.29 6.85
C MET A 88 -22.57 76.58 7.63
N GLY A 89 -21.53 77.09 6.96
CA GLY A 89 -20.24 77.42 7.55
C GLY A 89 -19.35 76.21 7.86
N ARG A 90 -19.72 75.01 7.41
CA ARG A 90 -18.93 73.79 7.64
C ARG A 90 -17.78 73.73 6.63
N PRO A 91 -16.55 73.36 7.04
CA PRO A 91 -15.45 73.18 6.10
C PRO A 91 -15.77 72.13 5.03
N ILE A 92 -15.39 72.41 3.77
CA ILE A 92 -15.58 71.50 2.64
C ILE A 92 -14.34 70.63 2.47
N THR A 93 -14.53 69.33 2.21
CA THR A 93 -13.46 68.42 1.77
C THR A 93 -13.49 68.22 0.26
N THR A 94 -12.39 67.79 -0.32
CA THR A 94 -12.32 67.31 -1.71
C THR A 94 -11.67 65.95 -1.74
N CYS A 95 -12.19 65.04 -2.56
CA CYS A 95 -11.63 63.72 -2.78
C CYS A 95 -11.27 63.56 -4.25
N THR A 96 -9.97 63.54 -4.56
CA THR A 96 -9.47 63.32 -5.92
C THR A 96 -9.10 61.85 -6.07
N PHE A 97 -9.71 61.18 -7.04
CA PHE A 97 -9.46 59.77 -7.35
C PHE A 97 -8.73 59.62 -8.68
N TYR A 98 -7.50 59.14 -8.63
CA TYR A 98 -6.63 58.78 -9.76
C TYR A 98 -6.69 57.28 -10.00
N TYR A 99 -6.68 56.82 -11.25
CA TYR A 99 -6.66 55.38 -11.54
C TYR A 99 -6.07 55.06 -12.92
N LEU A 100 -5.49 53.87 -13.03
CA LEU A 100 -4.90 53.32 -14.25
C LEU A 100 -5.13 51.80 -14.33
N PRO A 101 -5.05 51.18 -15.53
CA PRO A 101 -5.14 49.73 -15.66
C PRO A 101 -4.07 49.02 -14.82
N TYR A 102 -4.46 47.98 -14.09
CA TYR A 102 -3.55 47.23 -13.21
C TYR A 102 -2.35 46.67 -13.97
N ARG A 103 -2.55 46.22 -15.22
CA ARG A 103 -1.47 45.69 -16.04
C ARG A 103 -0.32 46.69 -16.21
N ASP A 104 -0.63 47.96 -16.43
CA ASP A 104 0.37 48.99 -16.66
C ASP A 104 1.16 49.29 -15.37
N ALA A 105 0.48 49.33 -14.22
CA ALA A 105 1.11 49.49 -12.91
C ALA A 105 1.92 48.25 -12.49
N GLY A 106 1.40 47.04 -12.77
CA GLY A 106 1.99 45.75 -12.41
C GLY A 106 3.20 45.40 -13.26
N ASP A 107 3.19 45.70 -14.56
CA ASP A 107 4.33 45.48 -15.45
C ASP A 107 5.55 46.36 -15.08
N LEU A 108 5.28 47.56 -14.55
CA LEU A 108 6.30 48.48 -14.03
C LEU A 108 6.69 48.18 -12.58
N GLY A 109 5.86 47.49 -11.80
CA GLY A 109 6.13 47.22 -10.37
C GLY A 109 6.04 48.49 -9.50
N VAL A 110 5.07 49.36 -9.80
CA VAL A 110 4.90 50.66 -9.13
C VAL A 110 4.42 50.47 -7.68
N SER A 111 5.03 51.19 -6.74
CA SER A 111 4.57 51.27 -5.34
C SER A 111 3.49 52.32 -5.14
N TYR A 112 2.82 52.28 -3.99
CA TYR A 112 1.81 53.25 -3.61
C TYR A 112 2.39 54.67 -3.48
N ARG A 113 3.59 54.80 -2.90
CA ARG A 113 4.28 56.10 -2.79
C ARG A 113 4.73 56.64 -4.14
N GLU A 114 5.24 55.79 -5.04
CA GLU A 114 5.60 56.23 -6.39
C GLU A 114 4.36 56.74 -7.16
N LEU A 115 3.23 56.03 -7.07
CA LEU A 115 1.98 56.47 -7.70
C LEU A 115 1.50 57.81 -7.13
N LEU A 116 1.53 57.98 -5.80
CA LEU A 116 1.14 59.23 -5.15
C LEU A 116 2.04 60.40 -5.57
N ALA A 117 3.36 60.21 -5.50
CA ALA A 117 4.34 61.23 -5.87
C ALA A 117 4.21 61.66 -7.34
N ALA A 118 3.77 60.75 -8.22
CA ALA A 118 3.60 61.03 -9.64
C ALA A 118 2.32 61.82 -9.97
N VAL A 119 1.39 62.00 -9.02
CA VAL A 119 0.08 62.65 -9.30
C VAL A 119 -0.33 63.74 -8.30
N GLN A 120 0.16 63.74 -7.06
CA GLN A 120 -0.39 64.60 -5.99
C GLN A 120 -0.16 66.10 -6.24
N ASP A 121 1.00 66.47 -6.79
CA ASP A 121 1.39 67.86 -7.02
C ASP A 121 1.17 68.32 -8.48
N GLU A 122 0.64 67.44 -9.33
CA GLU A 122 0.41 67.73 -10.74
C GLU A 122 -0.93 68.46 -10.94
N PRO A 123 -0.97 69.54 -11.73
CA PRO A 123 -2.22 70.24 -12.01
C PRO A 123 -3.18 69.33 -12.80
N LEU A 124 -4.43 69.25 -12.34
CA LEU A 124 -5.45 68.45 -13.02
C LEU A 124 -5.68 68.97 -14.45
N PRO A 125 -5.65 68.11 -15.48
CA PRO A 125 -5.93 68.47 -16.86
C PRO A 125 -7.36 68.99 -17.08
N GLN A 126 -7.65 69.45 -18.30
CA GLN A 126 -9.03 69.76 -18.69
C GLN A 126 -9.93 68.52 -18.60
N ASP A 127 -11.20 68.73 -18.23
CA ASP A 127 -12.23 67.67 -18.18
C ASP A 127 -12.25 66.84 -19.48
N GLY A 128 -12.31 65.52 -19.30
CA GLY A 128 -12.21 64.55 -20.39
C GLY A 128 -10.79 64.19 -20.84
N SER A 129 -9.73 64.79 -20.28
CA SER A 129 -8.34 64.43 -20.58
C SER A 129 -7.68 63.60 -19.46
N ALA A 130 -6.76 62.71 -19.83
CA ALA A 130 -5.96 61.93 -18.86
C ALA A 130 -4.76 62.75 -18.35
N LEU A 131 -4.34 62.50 -17.12
CA LEU A 131 -3.10 62.99 -16.54
C LEU A 131 -1.94 62.08 -16.99
N ASN A 132 -0.83 62.64 -17.44
CA ASN A 132 0.31 61.86 -17.90
C ASN A 132 1.35 61.75 -16.78
N ALA A 133 1.28 60.66 -16.00
CA ALA A 133 2.14 60.47 -14.82
C ALA A 133 3.49 59.84 -15.21
N PRO A 134 4.64 60.38 -14.77
CA PRO A 134 5.94 59.76 -14.98
C PRO A 134 6.17 58.61 -13.96
N LEU A 135 6.17 57.37 -14.45
CA LEU A 135 6.39 56.18 -13.62
C LEU A 135 7.66 55.43 -14.07
N THR A 136 8.46 54.99 -13.11
CA THR A 136 9.73 54.30 -13.35
C THR A 136 9.74 52.84 -12.90
N GLY A 137 8.85 52.49 -11.98
CA GLY A 137 8.90 51.23 -11.25
C GLY A 137 9.78 51.35 -10.02
N THR A 138 9.36 50.70 -8.93
CA THR A 138 10.05 50.83 -7.65
C THR A 138 11.16 49.79 -7.53
N ASP A 139 12.37 50.22 -7.16
CA ASP A 139 13.51 49.31 -6.96
C ASP A 139 13.23 48.31 -5.81
N PRO A 140 13.29 46.99 -6.05
CA PRO A 140 13.15 45.98 -4.99
C PRO A 140 14.12 46.16 -3.81
N ARG A 141 15.29 46.76 -4.01
CA ARG A 141 16.25 47.07 -2.93
C ARG A 141 15.69 48.11 -1.98
N TYR A 142 15.12 49.18 -2.53
CA TYR A 142 14.50 50.24 -1.74
C TYR A 142 13.34 49.70 -0.89
N LEU A 143 12.50 48.85 -1.46
CA LEU A 143 11.41 48.20 -0.73
C LEU A 143 11.94 47.24 0.35
N ALA A 144 13.02 46.52 0.09
CA ALA A 144 13.65 45.66 1.09
C ALA A 144 14.22 46.45 2.27
N ASP A 145 14.88 47.58 2.01
CA ASP A 145 15.37 48.51 3.04
C ASP A 145 14.19 49.07 3.85
N THR A 146 13.11 49.46 3.16
CA THR A 146 11.87 49.92 3.82
C THR A 146 11.27 48.83 4.71
N ILE A 147 11.25 47.56 4.28
CA ILE A 147 10.79 46.43 5.12
C ILE A 147 11.67 46.28 6.36
N ALA A 148 12.98 46.43 6.23
CA ALA A 148 13.91 46.36 7.34
C ALA A 148 13.67 47.49 8.35
N ASP A 149 13.54 48.74 7.88
CA ASP A 149 13.26 49.92 8.70
C ASP A 149 11.91 49.81 9.42
N GLN A 150 10.90 49.28 8.74
CA GLN A 150 9.58 49.01 9.31
C GLN A 150 9.52 47.73 10.15
N GLY A 151 10.63 46.98 10.26
CA GLY A 151 10.73 45.73 11.00
C GLY A 151 10.01 44.55 10.33
N PHE A 152 10.80 43.59 9.82
CA PHE A 152 10.32 42.43 9.07
C PHE A 152 9.15 41.69 9.74
N ALA A 153 9.19 41.47 11.05
CA ALA A 153 8.13 40.79 11.79
C ALA A 153 6.75 41.48 11.67
N ARG A 154 6.72 42.82 11.75
CA ARG A 154 5.48 43.61 11.62
C ARG A 154 4.92 43.50 10.20
N VAL A 155 5.81 43.66 9.22
CA VAL A 155 5.43 43.68 7.81
C VAL A 155 4.97 42.29 7.35
N ALA A 156 5.74 41.24 7.68
CA ALA A 156 5.40 39.85 7.35
C ALA A 156 4.11 39.40 8.06
N GLY A 157 3.90 39.83 9.31
CA GLY A 157 2.65 39.60 10.04
C GLY A 157 1.44 40.21 9.35
N ALA A 158 1.51 41.49 8.94
CA ALA A 158 0.44 42.15 8.18
C ALA A 158 0.18 41.46 6.84
N ALA A 159 1.24 41.19 6.07
CA ALA A 159 1.13 40.52 4.77
C ALA A 159 0.45 39.15 4.90
N ALA A 160 0.85 38.35 5.88
CA ALA A 160 0.23 37.06 6.15
C ALA A 160 -1.25 37.20 6.54
N LEU A 161 -1.60 38.10 7.47
CA LEU A 161 -2.99 38.29 7.92
C LEU A 161 -3.90 38.77 6.78
N LEU A 162 -3.39 39.57 5.84
CA LEU A 162 -4.12 40.02 4.65
C LEU A 162 -4.52 38.89 3.71
N LEU A 163 -3.91 37.70 3.82
CA LEU A 163 -4.36 36.53 3.08
C LEU A 163 -5.68 35.96 3.63
N GLU A 164 -5.97 36.17 4.91
CA GLU A 164 -7.16 35.65 5.59
C GLU A 164 -8.31 36.66 5.60
N GLY A 165 -8.00 37.96 5.65
CA GLY A 165 -9.02 39.00 5.64
C GLY A 165 -8.49 40.39 5.97
N PRO A 166 -9.38 41.37 6.21
CA PRO A 166 -9.00 42.74 6.54
C PRO A 166 -8.15 42.83 7.82
N VAL A 167 -7.19 43.73 7.82
CA VAL A 167 -6.22 44.01 8.88
C VAL A 167 -6.35 45.47 9.31
N THR A 168 -6.45 45.68 10.62
CA THR A 168 -6.43 47.00 11.25
C THR A 168 -5.14 47.10 12.07
N VAL A 169 -4.32 48.09 11.74
CA VAL A 169 -3.09 48.43 12.45
C VAL A 169 -3.42 49.37 13.59
N THR A 170 -3.24 48.91 14.83
CA THR A 170 -3.56 49.64 16.07
C THR A 170 -2.30 50.11 16.78
N ARG A 171 -2.44 51.09 17.70
CA ARG A 171 -1.34 51.67 18.50
C ARG A 171 -0.24 52.35 17.65
N ALA A 172 -0.64 52.85 16.48
CA ALA A 172 0.20 53.48 15.46
C ALA A 172 -0.12 54.99 15.30
N GLU A 173 -0.77 55.61 16.28
CA GLU A 173 -1.26 57.00 16.21
C GLU A 173 -0.12 58.03 16.13
N HIS A 174 1.07 57.67 16.57
CA HIS A 174 2.26 58.50 16.51
C HIS A 174 2.87 58.58 15.10
N LEU A 175 2.46 57.70 14.17
CA LEU A 175 2.99 57.68 12.82
C LEU A 175 2.41 58.80 11.97
N THR A 176 3.30 59.42 11.21
CA THR A 176 2.98 60.34 10.12
C THR A 176 2.32 59.63 8.95
N VAL A 177 1.66 60.38 8.06
CA VAL A 177 1.08 59.83 6.83
C VAL A 177 2.14 59.14 5.97
N GLU A 178 3.35 59.71 5.90
CA GLU A 178 4.46 59.16 5.13
C GLU A 178 4.93 57.81 5.68
N GLU A 179 5.05 57.67 7.01
CA GLU A 179 5.41 56.39 7.64
C GLU A 179 4.35 55.32 7.42
N ARG A 180 3.06 55.70 7.43
CA ARG A 180 1.95 54.77 7.14
C ARG A 180 1.99 54.30 5.69
N LEU A 181 2.28 55.21 4.75
CA LEU A 181 2.47 54.87 3.33
C LEU A 181 3.67 53.94 3.13
N ALA A 182 4.80 54.22 3.80
CA ALA A 182 5.99 53.37 3.74
C ALA A 182 5.70 51.96 4.27
N PHE A 183 4.93 51.84 5.35
CA PHE A 183 4.49 50.55 5.87
C PHE A 183 3.57 49.80 4.88
N MET A 184 2.63 50.50 4.23
CA MET A 184 1.77 49.87 3.21
C MET A 184 2.57 49.34 2.02
N ASP A 185 3.57 50.09 1.56
CA ASP A 185 4.48 49.66 0.49
C ASP A 185 5.27 48.43 0.91
N ALA A 186 5.80 48.42 2.14
CA ALA A 186 6.51 47.27 2.69
C ALA A 186 5.62 46.01 2.75
N VAL A 187 4.37 46.15 3.23
CA VAL A 187 3.42 45.04 3.31
C VAL A 187 3.06 44.53 1.91
N ALA A 188 2.80 45.44 0.97
CA ALA A 188 2.48 45.08 -0.41
C ALA A 188 3.68 44.51 -1.19
N ALA A 189 4.91 44.73 -0.73
CA ALA A 189 6.13 44.16 -1.28
C ALA A 189 6.41 42.73 -0.78
N LEU A 190 5.88 42.36 0.40
CA LEU A 190 5.89 40.99 0.92
C LEU A 190 4.67 40.17 0.49
N LEU A 191 3.93 40.63 -0.51
CA LEU A 191 2.85 39.89 -1.17
C LEU A 191 3.20 39.72 -2.66
N PRO A 192 2.71 38.67 -3.35
CA PRO A 192 2.83 38.61 -4.80
C PRO A 192 2.24 39.88 -5.43
N GLN A 193 2.89 40.47 -6.44
CA GLN A 193 2.42 41.73 -7.06
C GLN A 193 0.94 41.67 -7.48
N GLY A 194 0.50 40.50 -7.96
CA GLY A 194 -0.88 40.14 -8.28
C GLY A 194 -1.88 40.35 -7.15
N TRP A 195 -1.46 40.20 -5.90
CA TRP A 195 -2.32 40.24 -4.72
C TRP A 195 -2.86 41.64 -4.42
N ARG A 196 -2.19 42.70 -4.90
CA ARG A 196 -2.63 44.09 -4.71
C ARG A 196 -4.00 44.37 -5.33
N THR A 197 -4.48 43.53 -6.24
CA THR A 197 -5.84 43.65 -6.79
C THR A 197 -6.93 43.15 -5.84
N ARG A 198 -6.59 42.55 -4.70
CA ARG A 198 -7.56 41.91 -3.79
C ARG A 198 -8.00 42.76 -2.61
N PHE A 199 -7.26 43.82 -2.31
CA PHE A 199 -7.51 44.61 -1.12
C PHE A 199 -7.25 46.09 -1.40
N SER A 200 -8.04 46.93 -0.72
CA SER A 200 -7.77 48.37 -0.62
C SER A 200 -6.95 48.66 0.65
N ALA A 201 -6.13 49.70 0.63
CA ALA A 201 -5.35 50.16 1.78
C ALA A 201 -5.61 51.64 2.07
N ALA A 202 -5.81 52.03 3.33
CA ALA A 202 -6.10 53.42 3.72
C ALA A 202 -5.23 53.92 4.88
N THR A 203 -4.69 55.15 4.77
CA THR A 203 -3.80 55.75 5.80
C THR A 203 -4.53 56.06 7.10
N TRP A 204 -5.85 56.08 7.08
CA TRP A 204 -6.71 56.14 8.25
C TRP A 204 -8.12 55.64 7.92
N HIS A 205 -8.81 55.00 8.87
CA HIS A 205 -10.20 54.58 8.73
C HIS A 205 -10.91 54.49 10.08
N GLU A 206 -12.14 54.99 10.15
CA GLU A 206 -12.95 54.98 11.39
C GLU A 206 -14.31 54.31 11.23
N GLY A 207 -14.72 54.03 9.99
CA GLY A 207 -15.92 53.25 9.73
C GLY A 207 -15.81 51.78 10.16
N THR A 208 -16.92 51.06 10.03
CA THR A 208 -16.99 49.60 10.23
C THR A 208 -16.90 48.81 8.91
N ASP A 209 -16.64 49.49 7.79
CA ASP A 209 -16.58 48.85 6.47
C ASP A 209 -15.33 47.94 6.36
N LEU A 210 -15.56 46.70 5.93
CA LEU A 210 -14.53 45.67 5.76
C LEU A 210 -14.01 45.57 4.31
N ARG A 211 -14.53 46.39 3.39
CA ARG A 211 -14.04 46.45 1.99
C ARG A 211 -12.57 46.87 1.90
N ILE A 212 -12.09 47.66 2.87
CA ILE A 212 -10.69 48.10 2.91
C ILE A 212 -9.88 47.11 3.74
N GLY A 213 -8.99 46.40 3.06
CA GLY A 213 -8.24 45.30 3.62
C GLY A 213 -7.10 45.71 4.53
N LEU A 214 -6.42 46.85 4.33
CA LEU A 214 -5.35 47.30 5.25
C LEU A 214 -5.62 48.73 5.72
N VAL A 215 -5.79 48.97 7.01
CA VAL A 215 -6.02 50.33 7.53
C VAL A 215 -5.26 50.61 8.82
N PHE A 216 -5.01 51.89 9.08
CA PHE A 216 -4.62 52.38 10.39
C PHE A 216 -5.86 52.90 11.15
N GLY A 217 -5.96 52.57 12.43
CA GLY A 217 -7.05 53.04 13.29
C GLY A 217 -6.74 52.90 14.77
N GLN A 218 -7.48 53.63 15.61
CA GLN A 218 -7.30 53.57 17.07
C GLN A 218 -7.75 52.24 17.68
N VAL A 219 -8.77 51.62 17.09
CA VAL A 219 -9.38 50.37 17.58
C VAL A 219 -9.51 49.41 16.41
N CYS A 220 -9.27 48.13 16.68
CA CYS A 220 -9.49 47.08 15.68
C CYS A 220 -10.96 47.05 15.26
N ARG A 221 -11.21 47.09 13.94
CA ARG A 221 -12.57 47.06 13.39
C ARG A 221 -13.22 45.68 13.65
N PRO A 222 -14.51 45.61 14.02
CA PRO A 222 -15.20 44.33 14.14
C PRO A 222 -15.11 43.50 12.86
N GLY A 223 -14.59 42.27 12.95
CA GLY A 223 -14.40 41.39 11.78
C GLY A 223 -13.07 41.58 11.03
N SER A 224 -12.21 42.50 11.48
CA SER A 224 -10.83 42.66 11.03
C SER A 224 -9.87 41.91 11.97
N PHE A 225 -8.74 41.45 11.45
CA PHE A 225 -7.59 41.05 12.26
C PHE A 225 -6.86 42.28 12.80
N GLU A 226 -6.36 42.20 14.02
CA GLU A 226 -5.54 43.25 14.62
C GLU A 226 -4.06 42.99 14.35
N LEU A 227 -3.37 43.96 13.76
CA LEU A 227 -1.92 44.05 13.84
C LEU A 227 -1.56 45.13 14.86
N ASP A 228 -1.05 44.69 16.00
CA ASP A 228 -0.54 45.59 17.02
C ASP A 228 0.84 46.14 16.61
N TRP A 229 0.93 47.46 16.37
CA TRP A 229 2.15 48.12 15.90
C TRP A 229 3.35 47.95 16.84
N GLN A 230 3.14 47.95 18.15
CA GLN A 230 4.23 47.89 19.13
C GLN A 230 4.59 46.45 19.53
N ALA A 231 3.68 45.50 19.29
CA ALA A 231 3.86 44.10 19.65
C ALA A 231 3.25 43.18 18.58
N PRO A 232 3.87 43.11 17.38
CA PRO A 232 3.36 42.26 16.30
C PRO A 232 3.32 40.79 16.74
N GLY A 233 2.11 40.24 16.87
CA GLY A 233 1.92 38.82 17.09
C GLY A 233 2.06 38.01 15.80
N ALA A 234 2.49 36.75 15.92
CA ALA A 234 2.42 35.81 14.81
C ALA A 234 0.95 35.45 14.49
N PRO A 235 0.60 35.19 13.21
CA PRO A 235 -0.72 34.67 12.85
C PRO A 235 -1.03 33.36 13.59
N ARG A 236 -2.32 33.12 13.87
CA ARG A 236 -2.76 31.88 14.53
C ARG A 236 -2.38 30.65 13.68
N ALA A 237 -1.80 29.65 14.33
CA ALA A 237 -1.43 28.38 13.71
C ALA A 237 -2.61 27.74 12.96
N SER A 238 -2.34 26.96 11.91
CA SER A 238 -3.29 26.26 11.03
C SER A 238 -4.06 27.10 9.97
N THR A 239 -3.63 28.34 9.74
CA THR A 239 -4.18 29.24 8.69
C THR A 239 -3.23 29.32 7.48
N ALA A 240 -3.73 29.77 6.32
CA ALA A 240 -2.88 30.09 5.17
C ALA A 240 -1.93 31.26 5.51
N ALA A 241 -2.38 32.20 6.35
CA ALA A 241 -1.51 33.23 6.95
C ALA A 241 -0.31 32.62 7.68
N ALA A 242 -0.52 31.65 8.57
CA ALA A 242 0.58 31.03 9.31
C ALA A 242 1.56 30.32 8.35
N ALA A 243 1.05 29.61 7.34
CA ALA A 243 1.89 28.96 6.33
C ALA A 243 2.72 29.98 5.53
N TYR A 244 2.09 31.05 5.05
CA TYR A 244 2.77 32.12 4.32
C TYR A 244 3.84 32.80 5.17
N HIS A 245 3.49 33.16 6.40
CA HIS A 245 4.42 33.73 7.38
C HIS A 245 5.63 32.83 7.62
N THR A 246 5.39 31.53 7.80
CA THR A 246 6.46 30.52 8.00
C THR A 246 7.39 30.49 6.80
N TRP A 247 6.84 30.51 5.57
CA TRP A 247 7.64 30.50 4.35
C TRP A 247 8.49 31.77 4.17
N LEU A 248 7.96 32.96 4.51
CA LEU A 248 8.73 34.20 4.46
C LEU A 248 9.94 34.14 5.41
N TYR A 249 9.73 33.66 6.64
CA TYR A 249 10.79 33.47 7.63
C TYR A 249 11.78 32.39 7.20
N GLU A 250 11.31 31.27 6.67
CA GLU A 250 12.15 30.19 6.17
C GLU A 250 13.07 30.68 5.04
N LEU A 251 12.57 31.54 4.14
CA LEU A 251 13.39 32.15 3.07
C LEU A 251 14.46 33.08 3.62
N VAL A 252 14.11 33.96 4.56
CA VAL A 252 15.04 34.98 5.06
C VAL A 252 16.00 34.43 6.11
N GLU A 253 15.49 33.77 7.15
CA GLU A 253 16.29 33.35 8.31
C GLU A 253 16.97 32.00 8.09
N THR A 254 16.26 30.98 7.62
CA THR A 254 16.82 29.63 7.43
C THR A 254 17.64 29.54 6.14
N ARG A 255 17.13 30.10 5.04
CA ARG A 255 17.76 30.02 3.71
C ARG A 255 18.66 31.21 3.39
N GLY A 256 18.66 32.25 4.25
CA GLY A 256 19.54 33.40 4.11
C GLY A 256 19.28 34.26 2.87
N TRP A 257 18.05 34.26 2.34
CA TRP A 257 17.71 35.10 1.19
C TRP A 257 17.85 36.58 1.55
N PRO A 258 18.61 37.37 0.76
CA PRO A 258 18.58 38.83 0.91
C PRO A 258 17.16 39.36 0.68
N GLY A 259 16.70 40.31 1.49
CA GLY A 259 15.36 40.89 1.36
C GLY A 259 15.02 41.37 -0.06
N ALA A 260 16.00 41.99 -0.74
CA ALA A 260 15.84 42.44 -2.14
C ALA A 260 15.56 41.30 -3.11
N ARG A 261 16.12 40.09 -2.89
CA ARG A 261 15.84 38.90 -3.70
C ARG A 261 14.40 38.43 -3.51
N LEU A 262 13.94 38.38 -2.25
CA LEU A 262 12.57 38.01 -1.91
C LEU A 262 11.56 38.97 -2.54
N VAL A 263 11.76 40.28 -2.36
CA VAL A 263 10.89 41.31 -2.93
C VAL A 263 10.87 41.23 -4.46
N ALA A 264 12.04 41.10 -5.10
CA ALA A 264 12.11 40.97 -6.57
C ALA A 264 11.36 39.72 -7.07
N ALA A 265 11.46 38.59 -6.36
CA ALA A 265 10.79 37.35 -6.72
C ALA A 265 9.27 37.44 -6.59
N LEU A 266 8.76 38.11 -5.55
CA LEU A 266 7.33 38.38 -5.37
C LEU A 266 6.81 39.43 -6.36
N ALA A 267 7.61 40.44 -6.69
CA ALA A 267 7.29 41.45 -7.69
C ALA A 267 7.17 40.86 -9.11
N ALA A 268 7.87 39.77 -9.40
CA ALA A 268 7.77 39.05 -10.68
C ALA A 268 6.40 38.38 -10.89
N GLN A 269 5.59 38.21 -9.84
CA GLN A 269 4.28 37.56 -9.87
C GLN A 269 3.17 38.54 -10.26
N ARG A 270 3.19 39.01 -11.50
CA ARG A 270 2.42 40.17 -12.00
C ARG A 270 0.97 39.87 -12.41
N GLY A 271 0.58 38.61 -12.50
CA GLY A 271 -0.79 38.25 -12.90
C GLY A 271 -1.81 38.68 -11.84
N SER A 272 -2.93 39.31 -12.24
CA SER A 272 -4.01 39.67 -11.31
C SER A 272 -4.46 38.44 -10.52
N MET A 273 -4.52 38.57 -9.20
CA MET A 273 -4.95 37.50 -8.29
C MET A 273 -6.34 37.76 -7.71
N PHE A 274 -7.14 38.62 -8.34
CA PHE A 274 -8.47 39.03 -7.85
C PHE A 274 -9.36 37.84 -7.43
N HIS A 275 -9.33 36.73 -8.18
CA HIS A 275 -10.13 35.52 -7.92
C HIS A 275 -9.35 34.36 -7.27
N ALA A 276 -8.05 34.53 -7.00
CA ALA A 276 -7.24 33.47 -6.40
C ALA A 276 -7.71 33.16 -4.96
N GLY A 277 -7.33 32.02 -4.39
CA GLY A 277 -7.48 31.76 -2.96
C GLY A 277 -6.22 32.16 -2.17
N PRO A 278 -6.26 32.18 -0.83
CA PRO A 278 -5.08 32.37 0.04
C PRO A 278 -3.96 31.36 -0.27
N GLY A 279 -4.34 30.12 -0.60
CA GLY A 279 -3.41 29.05 -0.96
C GLY A 279 -2.51 29.37 -2.15
N ALA A 280 -2.98 30.17 -3.12
CA ALA A 280 -2.17 30.52 -4.29
C ALA A 280 -0.95 31.39 -3.91
N ALA A 281 -1.08 32.28 -2.93
CA ALA A 281 0.05 33.05 -2.43
C ALA A 281 1.05 32.16 -1.67
N VAL A 282 0.55 31.20 -0.89
CA VAL A 282 1.37 30.19 -0.18
C VAL A 282 2.15 29.33 -1.19
N GLU A 283 1.49 28.86 -2.25
CA GLU A 283 2.13 28.08 -3.31
C GLU A 283 3.25 28.87 -4.01
N ILE A 284 2.99 30.15 -4.33
CA ILE A 284 4.00 31.03 -4.93
C ILE A 284 5.23 31.13 -4.04
N VAL A 285 5.07 31.48 -2.75
CA VAL A 285 6.23 31.68 -1.85
C VAL A 285 6.97 30.37 -1.59
N ALA A 286 6.25 29.24 -1.50
CA ALA A 286 6.85 27.92 -1.36
C ALA A 286 7.65 27.50 -2.61
N ASP A 287 7.22 27.90 -3.80
CA ASP A 287 7.88 27.55 -5.07
C ASP A 287 9.13 28.39 -5.37
N LEU A 288 9.27 29.58 -4.76
CA LEU A 288 10.39 30.52 -4.99
C LEU A 288 11.77 29.87 -4.83
N ASP A 289 11.90 28.93 -3.91
CA ASP A 289 13.12 28.14 -3.72
C ASP A 289 12.80 26.65 -3.52
N TRP A 290 11.90 26.16 -4.37
CA TRP A 290 11.58 24.74 -4.41
C TRP A 290 12.82 23.85 -4.67
N PRO A 291 13.80 24.21 -5.55
CA PRO A 291 15.04 23.46 -5.67
C PRO A 291 15.80 23.32 -4.33
N GLY A 292 15.91 24.40 -3.55
CA GLY A 292 16.49 24.36 -2.21
C GLY A 292 15.72 23.45 -1.24
N THR A 293 14.40 23.35 -1.37
CA THR A 293 13.57 22.37 -0.63
C THR A 293 13.95 20.93 -1.00
N VAL A 294 14.04 20.62 -2.30
CA VAL A 294 14.42 19.29 -2.79
C VAL A 294 15.83 18.90 -2.32
N TRP A 295 16.77 19.84 -2.38
CA TRP A 295 18.13 19.64 -1.86
C TRP A 295 18.15 19.22 -0.38
N ARG A 296 17.38 19.90 0.47
CA ARG A 296 17.30 19.53 1.89
C ARG A 296 16.63 18.19 2.10
N ALA A 297 15.57 17.89 1.36
CA ALA A 297 14.95 16.56 1.40
C ALA A 297 15.96 15.46 1.02
N VAL A 298 16.91 15.73 0.11
CA VAL A 298 18.01 14.81 -0.20
C VAL A 298 18.98 14.67 0.97
N LEU A 299 19.34 15.76 1.66
CA LEU A 299 20.19 15.70 2.84
C LEU A 299 19.55 14.92 4.00
N ASP A 300 18.25 15.10 4.18
CA ASP A 300 17.46 14.45 5.24
C ASP A 300 17.05 13.01 4.88
N GLY A 301 17.31 12.56 3.65
CA GLY A 301 16.91 11.24 3.16
C GLY A 301 15.39 11.08 2.96
N THR A 302 14.65 12.18 2.83
CA THR A 302 13.19 12.24 2.67
C THR A 302 12.74 12.61 1.26
N ALA A 303 13.68 12.89 0.35
CA ALA A 303 13.41 13.26 -1.04
C ALA A 303 12.53 12.23 -1.75
N GLN A 304 11.47 12.73 -2.40
CA GLN A 304 10.55 11.91 -3.17
C GLN A 304 11.01 11.85 -4.63
N ARG A 305 10.82 10.68 -5.27
CA ARG A 305 11.15 10.47 -6.69
C ARG A 305 10.49 11.51 -7.60
N ALA A 306 9.21 11.81 -7.38
CA ALA A 306 8.47 12.75 -8.23
C ALA A 306 9.08 14.16 -8.22
N ASP A 307 9.57 14.62 -7.06
CA ASP A 307 10.22 15.92 -6.94
C ASP A 307 11.56 15.96 -7.66
N LEU A 308 12.36 14.89 -7.52
CA LEU A 308 13.65 14.75 -8.22
C LEU A 308 13.45 14.75 -9.73
N VAL A 309 12.52 13.95 -10.24
CA VAL A 309 12.21 13.89 -11.69
C VAL A 309 11.73 15.25 -12.20
N ARG A 310 10.83 15.92 -11.46
CA ARG A 310 10.32 17.25 -11.82
C ARG A 310 11.44 18.28 -11.87
N LEU A 311 12.40 18.22 -10.94
CA LEU A 311 13.50 19.18 -10.84
C LEU A 311 14.39 19.15 -12.07
N PHE A 312 14.77 17.94 -12.49
CA PHE A 312 15.64 17.74 -13.66
C PHE A 312 14.89 17.90 -14.98
N THR A 313 13.62 17.48 -15.06
CA THR A 313 12.80 17.67 -16.26
C THR A 313 12.55 19.15 -16.54
N GLY A 314 12.27 19.93 -15.49
CA GLY A 314 12.06 21.38 -15.59
C GLY A 314 13.34 22.21 -15.76
N GLY A 315 14.53 21.60 -15.67
CA GLY A 315 15.81 22.30 -15.75
C GLY A 315 16.13 23.21 -14.55
N ARG A 316 15.31 23.14 -13.49
CA ARG A 316 15.44 23.96 -12.28
C ARG A 316 16.56 23.50 -11.35
N HIS A 317 17.19 22.35 -11.62
CA HIS A 317 18.42 21.93 -10.92
C HIS A 317 19.54 22.96 -11.05
N ARG A 318 19.54 23.77 -12.12
CA ARG A 318 20.51 24.85 -12.33
C ARG A 318 20.39 26.01 -11.35
N GLU A 319 19.26 26.12 -10.63
CA GLU A 319 19.04 27.14 -9.59
C GLU A 319 19.77 26.81 -8.27
N LEU A 320 20.37 25.61 -8.12
CA LEU A 320 21.09 25.22 -6.90
C LEU A 320 22.46 25.91 -6.74
N ASP A 321 22.92 26.64 -7.77
CA ASP A 321 24.14 27.47 -7.83
C ASP A 321 25.47 26.81 -7.38
N ASP A 322 25.47 25.49 -7.16
CA ASP A 322 26.62 24.70 -6.71
C ASP A 322 26.64 23.32 -7.42
N PRO A 323 27.66 23.04 -8.27
CA PRO A 323 27.80 21.76 -8.95
C PRO A 323 27.82 20.55 -8.02
N GLY A 324 28.36 20.68 -6.80
CA GLY A 324 28.38 19.60 -5.81
C GLY A 324 26.99 19.25 -5.29
N LYS A 325 26.11 20.26 -5.12
CA LYS A 325 24.70 20.03 -4.77
C LYS A 325 23.97 19.37 -5.92
N VAL A 326 24.17 19.84 -7.16
CA VAL A 326 23.55 19.25 -8.35
C VAL A 326 23.92 17.78 -8.48
N ALA A 327 25.22 17.45 -8.35
CA ALA A 327 25.69 16.07 -8.43
C ALA A 327 25.10 15.16 -7.35
N ARG A 328 24.95 15.66 -6.11
CA ARG A 328 24.36 14.89 -5.02
C ARG A 328 22.85 14.70 -5.19
N VAL A 329 22.12 15.72 -5.64
CA VAL A 329 20.68 15.61 -5.95
C VAL A 329 20.47 14.68 -7.15
N PHE A 330 21.35 14.73 -8.14
CA PHE A 330 21.33 13.83 -9.29
C PHE A 330 21.63 12.39 -8.87
N GLY A 331 22.62 12.18 -8.00
CA GLY A 331 22.90 10.87 -7.41
C GLY A 331 21.68 10.30 -6.67
N ALA A 332 20.95 11.13 -5.93
CA ALA A 332 19.69 10.74 -5.29
C ALA A 332 18.62 10.34 -6.32
N LEU A 333 18.49 11.08 -7.44
CA LEU A 333 17.63 10.67 -8.56
C LEU A 333 18.04 9.30 -9.09
N VAL A 334 19.32 9.09 -9.40
CA VAL A 334 19.82 7.82 -9.95
C VAL A 334 19.59 6.67 -8.97
N ASP A 335 19.70 6.91 -7.67
CA ASP A 335 19.49 5.89 -6.63
C ASP A 335 18.02 5.43 -6.52
N VAL A 336 17.05 6.28 -6.85
CA VAL A 336 15.61 5.98 -6.80
C VAL A 336 14.95 5.84 -8.18
N ALA A 337 15.72 6.05 -9.25
CA ALA A 337 15.24 5.99 -10.63
C ALA A 337 14.57 4.65 -10.92
N GLU A 338 13.47 4.69 -11.65
CA GLU A 338 12.82 3.54 -12.30
C GLU A 338 13.20 3.49 -13.79
N PRO A 339 12.92 2.38 -14.50
CA PRO A 339 13.25 2.26 -15.92
C PRO A 339 12.80 3.45 -16.79
N ASP A 340 11.63 4.03 -16.48
CA ASP A 340 11.09 5.17 -17.21
C ASP A 340 11.88 6.48 -17.01
N ASP A 341 12.65 6.58 -15.92
CA ASP A 341 13.49 7.75 -15.62
C ASP A 341 14.88 7.64 -16.26
N LEU A 342 15.31 6.43 -16.65
CA LEU A 342 16.65 6.17 -17.16
C LEU A 342 17.00 6.96 -18.44
N PRO A 343 16.07 7.24 -19.39
CA PRO A 343 16.35 8.16 -20.49
C PRO A 343 16.74 9.56 -20.04
N LEU A 344 16.10 10.08 -18.97
CA LEU A 344 16.44 11.37 -18.38
C LEU A 344 17.82 11.32 -17.70
N VAL A 345 18.09 10.24 -16.94
CA VAL A 345 19.39 9.99 -16.30
C VAL A 345 20.51 9.96 -17.34
N ALA A 346 20.34 9.19 -18.43
CA ALA A 346 21.34 9.07 -19.49
C ALA A 346 21.62 10.44 -20.14
N LYS A 347 20.57 11.23 -20.40
CA LYS A 347 20.68 12.55 -21.01
C LYS A 347 21.47 13.53 -20.15
N LEU A 348 21.28 13.50 -18.83
CA LEU A 348 21.85 14.48 -17.89
C LEU A 348 23.15 13.98 -17.22
N TRP A 349 23.59 12.76 -17.52
CA TRP A 349 24.68 12.09 -16.81
C TRP A 349 25.96 12.95 -16.70
N HIS A 350 26.46 13.44 -17.83
CA HIS A 350 27.68 14.24 -17.85
C HIS A 350 27.48 15.69 -17.37
N GLU A 351 26.29 16.27 -17.61
CA GLU A 351 25.97 17.63 -17.13
C GLU A 351 25.94 17.69 -15.60
N CYS A 352 25.37 16.66 -14.96
CA CYS A 352 25.11 16.63 -13.53
C CYS A 352 26.16 15.85 -12.74
N GLY A 353 27.24 15.36 -13.35
CA GLY A 353 28.31 14.64 -12.63
C GLY A 353 27.91 13.25 -12.14
N GLY A 354 27.24 12.46 -12.99
CA GLY A 354 26.84 11.08 -12.68
C GLY A 354 28.03 10.16 -12.37
N GLU A 355 27.83 9.25 -11.41
CA GLU A 355 28.81 8.27 -10.97
C GLU A 355 28.35 6.84 -11.30
N ASP A 356 29.19 6.05 -11.98
CA ASP A 356 28.89 4.67 -12.41
C ASP A 356 28.41 3.79 -11.24
N GLY A 357 29.03 3.98 -10.08
CA GLY A 357 28.69 3.25 -8.85
C GLY A 357 27.25 3.48 -8.39
N THR A 358 26.65 4.63 -8.68
CA THR A 358 25.27 4.96 -8.27
C THR A 358 24.24 4.19 -9.10
N LEU A 359 24.44 4.12 -10.42
CA LEU A 359 23.59 3.30 -11.29
C LEU A 359 23.71 1.82 -10.93
N LEU A 360 24.93 1.35 -10.66
CA LEU A 360 25.18 -0.03 -10.24
C LEU A 360 24.51 -0.34 -8.89
N ARG A 361 24.63 0.54 -7.89
CA ARG A 361 23.97 0.35 -6.59
C ARG A 361 22.45 0.28 -6.71
N ASN A 362 21.80 1.08 -7.57
CA ASN A 362 20.36 0.95 -7.80
C ASN A 362 20.02 -0.41 -8.41
N ALA A 363 20.69 -0.79 -9.51
CA ALA A 363 20.43 -2.07 -10.18
C ALA A 363 20.68 -3.28 -9.25
N ARG A 364 21.74 -3.25 -8.45
CA ARG A 364 22.03 -4.29 -7.45
C ARG A 364 20.95 -4.40 -6.37
N ARG A 365 20.40 -3.29 -5.87
CA ARG A 365 19.26 -3.29 -4.93
C ARG A 365 18.01 -3.95 -5.50
N ARG A 366 17.82 -3.88 -6.82
CA ARG A 366 16.69 -4.52 -7.53
C ARG A 366 16.95 -6.00 -7.84
N LEU A 367 18.20 -6.36 -8.09
CA LEU A 367 18.65 -7.71 -8.39
C LEU A 367 18.75 -8.59 -7.13
N TRP A 368 19.50 -8.16 -6.12
CA TRP A 368 19.88 -8.99 -4.98
C TRP A 368 18.88 -8.87 -3.83
N ARG A 369 17.69 -9.44 -4.06
CA ARG A 369 16.60 -9.54 -3.09
C ARG A 369 15.81 -10.84 -3.33
N GLU A 370 14.91 -11.19 -2.41
CA GLU A 370 14.12 -12.43 -2.48
C GLU A 370 13.28 -12.55 -3.77
N ARG A 371 12.82 -11.42 -4.30
CA ARG A 371 12.05 -11.33 -5.55
C ARG A 371 12.67 -10.30 -6.49
N PRO A 372 13.70 -10.67 -7.28
CA PRO A 372 14.37 -9.76 -8.20
C PRO A 372 13.38 -9.08 -9.18
N GLN A 373 13.67 -7.84 -9.59
CA GLN A 373 12.91 -7.19 -10.66
C GLN A 373 13.48 -7.57 -12.03
N PRO A 374 12.64 -7.85 -13.03
CA PRO A 374 13.10 -8.30 -14.35
C PRO A 374 13.61 -7.16 -15.25
N ASP A 375 13.42 -5.90 -14.87
CA ASP A 375 13.66 -4.69 -15.67
C ASP A 375 15.14 -4.24 -15.73
N LEU A 376 16.08 -5.12 -15.38
CA LEU A 376 17.51 -4.80 -15.37
C LEU A 376 18.07 -4.50 -16.76
N GLY A 377 17.42 -4.95 -17.84
CA GLY A 377 17.82 -4.65 -19.22
C GLY A 377 17.95 -3.15 -19.48
N ALA A 378 17.01 -2.34 -18.98
CA ALA A 378 17.02 -0.88 -19.15
C ALA A 378 18.24 -0.23 -18.49
N TYR A 379 18.71 -0.77 -17.36
CA TYR A 379 19.92 -0.29 -16.68
C TYR A 379 21.19 -0.63 -17.46
N VAL A 380 21.28 -1.85 -18.01
CA VAL A 380 22.43 -2.22 -18.83
C VAL A 380 22.46 -1.41 -20.12
N GLU A 381 21.31 -1.20 -20.79
CA GLU A 381 21.23 -0.30 -21.95
C GLU A 381 21.65 1.13 -21.61
N THR A 382 21.30 1.61 -20.42
CA THR A 382 21.74 2.93 -19.95
C THR A 382 23.25 2.96 -19.75
N ALA A 383 23.83 1.96 -19.09
CA ALA A 383 25.28 1.83 -18.93
C ALA A 383 26.01 1.69 -20.29
N ASP A 384 25.37 1.06 -21.28
CA ASP A 384 25.87 0.91 -22.65
C ASP A 384 25.94 2.26 -23.37
N ARG A 385 24.86 3.05 -23.31
CA ARG A 385 24.82 4.43 -23.85
C ARG A 385 25.87 5.34 -23.20
N LEU A 386 26.18 5.09 -21.93
CA LEU A 386 27.16 5.85 -21.16
C LEU A 386 28.59 5.30 -21.30
N GLY A 387 28.80 4.18 -22.00
CA GLY A 387 30.12 3.65 -22.34
C GLY A 387 30.80 2.80 -21.25
N PHE A 388 30.07 2.32 -20.23
CA PHE A 388 30.63 1.52 -19.13
C PHE A 388 29.93 0.17 -18.89
N ALA A 389 29.21 -0.36 -19.88
CA ALA A 389 28.43 -1.60 -19.77
C ALA A 389 29.23 -2.82 -19.27
N ASP A 390 30.46 -3.05 -19.74
CA ASP A 390 31.26 -4.23 -19.31
C ASP A 390 31.58 -4.17 -17.81
N GLY A 391 32.00 -3.01 -17.30
CA GLY A 391 32.23 -2.80 -15.87
C GLY A 391 30.94 -2.90 -15.05
N PHE A 392 29.82 -2.42 -15.61
CA PHE A 392 28.51 -2.49 -14.98
C PHE A 392 28.01 -3.93 -14.81
N VAL A 393 28.03 -4.73 -15.88
CA VAL A 393 27.58 -6.13 -15.85
C VAL A 393 28.51 -6.98 -14.96
N ALA A 394 29.82 -6.77 -15.04
CA ALA A 394 30.78 -7.38 -14.11
C ALA A 394 30.45 -7.01 -12.65
N GLY A 395 30.06 -5.76 -12.40
CA GLY A 395 29.59 -5.29 -11.10
C GLY A 395 28.29 -5.95 -10.62
N LEU A 396 27.36 -6.29 -11.53
CA LEU A 396 26.14 -7.04 -11.19
C LEU A 396 26.47 -8.50 -10.82
N LEU A 397 27.50 -9.07 -11.44
CA LEU A 397 27.98 -10.44 -11.21
C LEU A 397 28.72 -10.62 -9.88
N ALA A 398 29.15 -9.54 -9.22
CA ALA A 398 29.75 -9.65 -7.89
C ALA A 398 28.75 -10.21 -6.88
N GLU A 399 29.21 -11.06 -5.96
CA GLU A 399 28.40 -11.68 -4.92
C GLU A 399 27.57 -10.65 -4.12
N PRO A 400 26.37 -11.01 -3.63
CA PRO A 400 25.59 -10.11 -2.80
C PRO A 400 26.32 -9.79 -1.49
N HIS A 401 26.32 -8.53 -1.07
CA HIS A 401 26.95 -8.01 0.15
C HIS A 401 25.90 -7.86 1.28
N PRO A 402 25.87 -8.77 2.27
CA PRO A 402 24.94 -8.67 3.40
C PRO A 402 25.30 -7.47 4.31
N PRO A 403 24.33 -6.90 5.07
CA PRO A 403 22.93 -7.31 5.18
C PRO A 403 21.99 -6.70 4.11
N GLY A 404 22.48 -5.74 3.30
CA GLY A 404 21.66 -4.97 2.36
C GLY A 404 21.22 -5.71 1.11
N GLU A 405 21.94 -6.78 0.74
CA GLU A 405 21.67 -7.60 -0.43
C GLU A 405 21.42 -9.05 0.00
N ARG A 406 20.46 -9.71 -0.64
CA ARG A 406 20.15 -11.12 -0.43
C ARG A 406 20.32 -11.91 -1.71
N PRO A 407 20.88 -13.13 -1.64
CA PRO A 407 20.90 -14.02 -2.77
C PRO A 407 19.48 -14.35 -3.30
N GLY A 408 19.29 -14.48 -4.61
CA GLY A 408 17.97 -14.68 -5.25
C GLY A 408 17.86 -14.19 -6.69
N GLY A 409 18.77 -13.30 -7.12
CA GLY A 409 18.82 -12.71 -8.45
C GLY A 409 19.51 -13.55 -9.54
N GLU A 410 20.08 -14.72 -9.20
CA GLU A 410 20.97 -15.46 -10.10
C GLU A 410 20.31 -15.82 -11.44
N ALA A 411 19.09 -16.35 -11.41
CA ALA A 411 18.33 -16.72 -12.60
C ALA A 411 17.93 -15.49 -13.46
N THR A 412 17.63 -14.35 -12.82
CA THR A 412 17.33 -13.10 -13.53
C THR A 412 18.56 -12.56 -14.24
N LEU A 413 19.73 -12.61 -13.58
CA LEU A 413 21.00 -12.20 -14.19
C LEU A 413 21.41 -13.15 -15.33
N ALA A 414 21.21 -14.45 -15.17
CA ALA A 414 21.42 -15.44 -16.21
C ALA A 414 20.53 -15.20 -17.45
N ALA A 415 19.25 -14.87 -17.26
CA ALA A 415 18.34 -14.53 -18.36
C ALA A 415 18.81 -13.27 -19.11
N LEU A 416 19.18 -12.22 -18.37
CA LEU A 416 19.73 -10.98 -18.92
C LEU A 416 21.00 -11.22 -19.75
N LEU A 417 21.91 -12.08 -19.26
CA LEU A 417 23.14 -12.44 -19.98
C LEU A 417 22.84 -13.25 -21.25
N ARG A 418 21.90 -14.20 -21.18
CA ARG A 418 21.49 -15.01 -22.34
C ARG A 418 20.97 -14.13 -23.49
N GLU A 419 20.19 -13.11 -23.20
CA GLU A 419 19.65 -12.17 -24.21
C GLU A 419 20.75 -11.37 -24.93
N ARG A 420 21.87 -11.08 -24.26
CA ARG A 420 22.97 -10.26 -24.80
C ARG A 420 24.00 -11.03 -25.62
N ARG A 421 23.84 -12.35 -25.78
CA ARG A 421 24.82 -13.29 -26.40
C ARG A 421 26.14 -13.38 -25.60
N PRO A 422 27.03 -14.36 -25.87
CA PRO A 422 28.27 -14.51 -25.13
C PRO A 422 29.13 -13.25 -25.24
N PRO A 423 29.60 -12.67 -24.11
CA PRO A 423 30.49 -11.52 -24.14
C PRO A 423 31.83 -11.90 -24.76
N GLY A 424 32.52 -10.92 -25.36
CA GLY A 424 33.93 -11.07 -25.69
C GLY A 424 34.80 -11.19 -24.43
N PRO A 425 36.10 -11.46 -24.57
CA PRO A 425 37.03 -11.42 -23.44
C PRO A 425 37.00 -10.03 -22.79
N GLY A 426 36.82 -9.97 -21.47
CA GLY A 426 36.61 -8.73 -20.72
C GLY A 426 36.20 -8.98 -19.26
N ARG A 427 35.86 -7.91 -18.54
CA ARG A 427 35.58 -8.00 -17.09
C ARG A 427 34.32 -8.81 -16.81
N THR A 428 33.33 -8.76 -17.71
CA THR A 428 32.10 -9.55 -17.60
C THR A 428 32.39 -11.05 -17.66
N ALA A 429 33.24 -11.50 -18.61
CA ALA A 429 33.57 -12.90 -18.77
C ALA A 429 34.33 -13.44 -17.53
N GLU A 430 35.32 -12.68 -17.04
CA GLU A 430 36.06 -13.02 -15.81
C GLU A 430 35.14 -13.07 -14.58
N ALA A 431 34.25 -12.09 -14.42
CA ALA A 431 33.32 -12.03 -13.29
C ALA A 431 32.29 -13.17 -13.33
N LEU A 432 31.81 -13.52 -14.53
CA LEU A 432 30.89 -14.65 -14.73
C LEU A 432 31.57 -15.97 -14.38
N ALA A 433 32.82 -16.17 -14.82
CA ALA A 433 33.57 -17.37 -14.53
C ALA A 433 33.82 -17.58 -13.03
N ARG A 434 34.04 -16.49 -12.27
CA ARG A 434 34.21 -16.52 -10.81
C ARG A 434 32.90 -16.69 -10.03
N ASN A 435 31.75 -16.36 -10.63
CA ASN A 435 30.45 -16.54 -9.98
C ASN A 435 29.77 -17.85 -10.44
N GLY A 436 30.14 -18.96 -9.81
CA GLY A 436 29.64 -20.29 -10.18
C GLY A 436 28.12 -20.42 -10.10
N SER A 437 27.44 -19.71 -9.19
CA SER A 437 25.97 -19.76 -9.08
C SER A 437 25.26 -19.13 -10.27
N VAL A 438 25.72 -17.95 -10.72
CA VAL A 438 25.14 -17.29 -11.92
C VAL A 438 25.53 -18.04 -13.18
N LEU A 439 26.78 -18.53 -13.27
CA LEU A 439 27.24 -19.34 -14.39
C LEU A 439 26.39 -20.62 -14.53
N ALA A 440 26.11 -21.33 -13.43
CA ALA A 440 25.28 -22.53 -13.48
C ALA A 440 23.85 -22.24 -13.96
N GLU A 441 23.22 -21.17 -13.48
CA GLU A 441 21.90 -20.73 -13.94
C GLU A 441 21.90 -20.32 -15.42
N LEU A 442 22.98 -19.68 -15.90
CA LEU A 442 23.16 -19.34 -17.31
C LEU A 442 23.29 -20.60 -18.18
N LEU A 443 24.13 -21.56 -17.77
CA LEU A 443 24.29 -22.84 -18.47
C LEU A 443 22.95 -23.61 -18.49
N LEU A 444 22.18 -23.58 -17.41
CA LEU A 444 20.81 -24.10 -17.38
C LEU A 444 19.89 -23.38 -18.37
N ALA A 445 19.96 -22.05 -18.43
CA ALA A 445 19.14 -21.23 -19.31
C ALA A 445 19.42 -21.50 -20.80
N VAL A 446 20.67 -21.80 -21.17
CA VAL A 446 21.09 -22.11 -22.56
C VAL A 446 21.03 -23.60 -22.89
N THR A 447 20.73 -24.47 -21.93
CA THR A 447 20.52 -25.91 -22.18
C THR A 447 19.53 -26.24 -23.30
N PRO A 448 18.41 -25.51 -23.52
CA PRO A 448 17.54 -25.75 -24.68
C PRO A 448 18.10 -25.24 -26.02
N ASP A 449 19.13 -24.39 -26.02
CA ASP A 449 19.62 -23.69 -27.21
C ASP A 449 20.43 -24.63 -28.15
N PRO A 450 20.73 -24.25 -29.41
CA PRO A 450 21.56 -25.06 -30.29
C PRO A 450 22.97 -25.33 -29.72
N ILE A 451 23.57 -26.48 -30.08
CA ILE A 451 24.91 -26.90 -29.58
C ILE A 451 25.98 -25.82 -29.82
N ALA A 452 25.90 -25.11 -30.95
CA ALA A 452 26.84 -24.03 -31.27
C ALA A 452 26.80 -22.90 -30.24
N GLU A 453 25.62 -22.51 -29.77
CA GLU A 453 25.45 -21.45 -28.77
C GLU A 453 25.93 -21.90 -27.39
N ARG A 454 25.62 -23.14 -26.99
CA ARG A 454 26.13 -23.74 -25.75
C ARG A 454 27.65 -23.74 -25.72
N ARG A 455 28.29 -24.17 -26.82
CA ARG A 455 29.75 -24.18 -26.95
C ARG A 455 30.36 -22.78 -26.92
N ALA A 456 29.70 -21.79 -27.52
CA ALA A 456 30.16 -20.41 -27.48
C ALA A 456 30.20 -19.86 -26.04
N TRP A 457 29.18 -20.17 -25.22
CA TRP A 457 29.18 -19.83 -23.80
C TRP A 457 30.29 -20.54 -23.02
N LEU A 458 30.49 -21.85 -23.22
CA LEU A 458 31.61 -22.58 -22.58
C LEU A 458 32.96 -21.95 -22.94
N GLN A 459 33.20 -21.68 -24.23
CA GLN A 459 34.45 -21.08 -24.72
C GLN A 459 34.72 -19.70 -24.10
N THR A 460 33.67 -18.96 -23.74
CA THR A 460 33.81 -17.62 -23.13
C THR A 460 34.36 -17.68 -21.71
N VAL A 461 34.04 -18.74 -20.96
CA VAL A 461 34.39 -18.84 -19.53
C VAL A 461 35.43 -19.93 -19.22
N VAL A 462 35.82 -20.75 -20.20
CA VAL A 462 36.66 -21.95 -20.01
C VAL A 462 38.01 -21.69 -19.33
N LEU A 463 38.58 -20.49 -19.49
CA LEU A 463 39.90 -20.17 -18.93
C LEU A 463 39.87 -19.95 -17.42
N ASP A 464 38.76 -19.42 -16.90
CA ASP A 464 38.66 -18.95 -15.52
C ASP A 464 37.60 -19.71 -14.69
N ALA A 465 36.68 -20.44 -15.34
CA ALA A 465 35.59 -21.10 -14.67
C ALA A 465 36.01 -22.47 -14.09
N PRO A 466 35.38 -22.92 -12.99
CA PRO A 466 35.66 -24.23 -12.39
C PRO A 466 35.44 -25.37 -13.39
N PRO A 467 36.46 -26.21 -13.68
CA PRO A 467 36.33 -27.30 -14.64
C PRO A 467 35.19 -28.26 -14.30
N VAL A 468 35.00 -28.55 -13.02
CA VAL A 468 33.92 -29.43 -12.52
C VAL A 468 32.52 -28.97 -12.94
N LEU A 469 32.27 -27.66 -12.98
CA LEU A 469 30.98 -27.12 -13.38
C LEU A 469 30.80 -27.23 -14.91
N LEU A 470 31.84 -26.89 -15.67
CA LEU A 470 31.80 -26.97 -17.14
C LEU A 470 31.65 -28.43 -17.61
N ASP A 471 32.42 -29.35 -17.02
CA ASP A 471 32.40 -30.77 -17.33
C ASP A 471 31.04 -31.40 -17.02
N ALA A 472 30.37 -30.95 -15.93
CA ALA A 472 29.03 -31.40 -15.59
C ALA A 472 28.01 -31.06 -16.69
N PHE A 473 28.02 -29.83 -17.21
CA PHE A 473 27.11 -29.41 -18.28
C PHE A 473 27.50 -29.98 -19.64
N ASP A 474 28.79 -30.03 -19.99
CA ASP A 474 29.26 -30.65 -21.23
C ASP A 474 28.96 -32.15 -21.28
N GLY A 475 29.09 -32.84 -20.15
CA GLY A 475 28.69 -34.23 -19.96
C GLY A 475 27.19 -34.44 -20.19
N LEU A 476 26.35 -33.59 -19.61
CA LEU A 476 24.89 -33.64 -19.81
C LEU A 476 24.51 -33.38 -21.28
N TRP A 477 25.18 -32.45 -21.96
CA TRP A 477 24.90 -32.08 -23.35
C TRP A 477 25.45 -33.08 -24.38
N SER A 478 26.37 -33.95 -23.97
CA SER A 478 26.95 -34.99 -24.81
C SER A 478 25.98 -36.13 -25.12
N ARG A 479 26.27 -36.93 -26.15
CA ARG A 479 25.53 -38.16 -26.47
C ARG A 479 26.49 -39.35 -26.56
N PRO A 480 26.36 -40.38 -25.70
CA PRO A 480 25.42 -40.48 -24.58
C PRO A 480 25.71 -39.44 -23.47
N SER A 481 24.67 -38.99 -22.75
CA SER A 481 24.82 -38.07 -21.63
C SER A 481 25.65 -38.72 -20.51
N ARG A 482 26.50 -37.94 -19.87
CA ARG A 482 27.29 -38.34 -18.70
C ARG A 482 26.86 -37.52 -17.50
N VAL A 483 26.57 -38.21 -16.39
CA VAL A 483 26.15 -37.60 -15.14
C VAL A 483 27.36 -37.27 -14.27
N PRO A 484 27.38 -36.12 -13.58
CA PRO A 484 28.46 -35.79 -12.65
C PRO A 484 28.54 -36.77 -11.48
N ASP A 485 29.77 -37.15 -11.11
CA ASP A 485 30.08 -37.90 -9.89
C ASP A 485 30.63 -36.99 -8.76
N THR A 486 30.94 -35.73 -9.08
CA THR A 486 31.60 -34.73 -8.20
C THR A 486 30.63 -33.73 -7.56
N TRP A 487 29.51 -34.21 -7.00
CA TRP A 487 28.54 -33.37 -6.30
C TRP A 487 29.11 -32.49 -5.16
N PRO A 488 30.05 -32.97 -4.30
CA PRO A 488 30.66 -32.13 -3.27
C PRO A 488 31.36 -30.88 -3.83
N GLU A 489 32.06 -31.05 -4.95
CA GLU A 489 32.80 -29.97 -5.61
C GLU A 489 31.84 -28.97 -6.26
N LEU A 490 30.73 -29.44 -6.84
CA LEU A 490 29.67 -28.56 -7.36
C LEU A 490 29.09 -27.67 -6.25
N VAL A 491 28.88 -28.19 -5.04
CA VAL A 491 28.40 -27.41 -3.89
C VAL A 491 29.38 -26.31 -3.50
N GLN A 492 30.69 -26.61 -3.51
CA GLN A 492 31.75 -25.63 -3.17
C GLN A 492 31.81 -24.46 -4.17
N ASN A 493 31.38 -24.67 -5.41
CA ASN A 493 31.38 -23.64 -6.47
C ASN A 493 30.14 -22.76 -6.46
N GLY A 494 29.15 -23.05 -5.62
CA GLY A 494 27.98 -22.21 -5.45
C GLY A 494 26.70 -23.00 -5.20
N ARG A 495 25.82 -22.41 -4.36
CA ARG A 495 24.56 -23.03 -3.96
C ARG A 495 23.63 -23.38 -5.13
N ARG A 496 23.71 -22.65 -6.26
CA ARG A 496 22.85 -22.90 -7.44
C ARG A 496 23.41 -23.96 -8.39
N CYS A 497 24.67 -24.39 -8.24
CA CYS A 497 25.30 -25.33 -9.16
C CYS A 497 24.55 -26.67 -9.24
N VAL A 498 24.30 -27.30 -8.09
CA VAL A 498 23.63 -28.61 -8.05
C VAL A 498 22.17 -28.54 -8.54
N PRO A 499 21.31 -27.61 -8.07
CA PRO A 499 19.98 -27.45 -8.63
C PRO A 499 19.99 -27.21 -10.14
N ALA A 500 20.90 -26.37 -10.65
CA ALA A 500 20.97 -26.06 -12.06
C ALA A 500 21.35 -27.29 -12.91
N VAL A 501 22.30 -28.11 -12.44
CA VAL A 501 22.67 -29.38 -13.06
C VAL A 501 21.50 -30.36 -13.08
N LEU A 502 20.76 -30.51 -11.98
CA LEU A 502 19.59 -31.39 -11.92
C LEU A 502 18.46 -30.91 -12.85
N HIS A 503 18.20 -29.61 -12.92
CA HIS A 503 17.25 -29.02 -13.87
C HIS A 503 17.71 -29.17 -15.32
N ALA A 504 19.00 -29.10 -15.60
CA ALA A 504 19.54 -29.33 -16.94
C ALA A 504 19.42 -30.81 -17.34
N ALA A 505 19.63 -31.73 -16.40
CA ALA A 505 19.38 -33.16 -16.58
C ALA A 505 17.89 -33.44 -16.84
N ALA A 506 16.97 -32.73 -16.15
CA ALA A 506 15.53 -32.83 -16.41
C ALA A 506 15.13 -32.41 -17.84
N LYS A 507 15.83 -31.43 -18.41
CA LYS A 507 15.64 -30.98 -19.81
C LYS A 507 16.34 -31.89 -20.83
N THR A 508 17.15 -32.84 -20.39
CA THR A 508 17.96 -33.71 -21.24
C THR A 508 17.37 -35.13 -21.23
N PRO A 509 16.96 -35.69 -22.39
CA PRO A 509 16.37 -37.02 -22.43
C PRO A 509 17.23 -38.07 -21.73
N GLN A 510 16.62 -38.86 -20.84
CA GLN A 510 17.23 -39.99 -20.12
C GLN A 510 18.34 -39.65 -19.11
N ALA A 511 18.69 -38.37 -18.91
CA ALA A 511 19.77 -37.99 -17.99
C ALA A 511 19.30 -37.85 -16.53
N LEU A 512 18.04 -37.44 -16.29
CA LEU A 512 17.55 -37.13 -14.95
C LEU A 512 17.55 -38.33 -14.01
N GLY A 513 17.14 -39.52 -14.48
CA GLY A 513 17.12 -40.72 -13.65
C GLY A 513 18.50 -41.08 -13.08
N ASP A 514 19.52 -41.06 -13.94
CA ASP A 514 20.91 -41.32 -13.55
C ASP A 514 21.44 -40.20 -12.62
N ALA A 515 21.10 -38.94 -12.91
CA ALA A 515 21.46 -37.78 -12.08
C ALA A 515 20.85 -37.87 -10.68
N LEU A 516 19.56 -38.21 -10.57
CA LEU A 516 18.88 -38.39 -9.28
C LEU A 516 19.47 -39.56 -8.49
N ALA A 517 19.87 -40.65 -9.15
CA ALA A 517 20.50 -41.79 -8.47
C ALA A 517 21.89 -41.43 -7.91
N ALA A 518 22.71 -40.72 -8.67
CA ALA A 518 24.03 -40.26 -8.22
C ALA A 518 23.91 -39.20 -7.11
N PHE A 519 23.08 -38.17 -7.34
CA PHE A 519 22.80 -37.11 -6.37
C PHE A 519 22.19 -37.67 -5.09
N GLY A 520 21.22 -38.58 -5.19
CA GLY A 520 20.55 -39.18 -4.04
C GLY A 520 21.51 -39.96 -3.15
N ARG A 521 22.44 -40.73 -3.72
CA ARG A 521 23.49 -41.41 -2.94
C ARG A 521 24.32 -40.40 -2.16
N TRP A 522 24.88 -39.39 -2.83
CA TRP A 522 25.66 -38.33 -2.19
C TRP A 522 24.87 -37.59 -1.11
N LEU A 523 23.62 -37.21 -1.40
CA LEU A 523 22.73 -36.51 -0.47
C LEU A 523 22.52 -37.31 0.81
N MET A 524 22.38 -38.64 0.69
CA MET A 524 22.14 -39.53 1.83
C MET A 524 23.42 -39.91 2.60
N THR A 525 24.61 -39.82 1.99
CA THR A 525 25.88 -40.23 2.60
C THR A 525 26.71 -39.07 3.15
N ASP A 526 26.82 -37.98 2.38
CA ASP A 526 27.87 -36.98 2.56
C ASP A 526 27.33 -35.55 2.72
N ALA A 527 26.08 -35.27 2.33
CA ALA A 527 25.53 -33.93 2.45
C ALA A 527 25.23 -33.55 3.92
N ASP A 528 25.49 -32.29 4.26
CA ASP A 528 25.21 -31.75 5.60
C ASP A 528 23.69 -31.68 5.85
N PRO A 529 23.18 -32.36 6.90
CA PRO A 529 21.75 -32.34 7.27
C PRO A 529 21.19 -30.93 7.54
N ALA A 530 22.03 -29.94 7.88
CA ALA A 530 21.61 -28.56 8.09
C ALA A 530 20.99 -27.92 6.82
N HIS A 531 21.36 -28.43 5.64
CA HIS A 531 20.86 -27.94 4.35
C HIS A 531 19.63 -28.72 3.85
N ALA A 532 19.02 -29.60 4.66
CA ALA A 532 17.88 -30.41 4.23
C ALA A 532 16.70 -29.59 3.65
N PRO A 533 16.28 -28.44 4.23
CA PRO A 533 15.21 -27.63 3.65
C PRO A 533 15.54 -27.09 2.25
N PHE A 534 16.81 -26.72 2.02
CA PHE A 534 17.27 -26.24 0.72
C PHE A 534 17.20 -27.34 -0.34
N TRP A 535 17.64 -28.55 -0.01
CA TRP A 535 17.58 -29.69 -0.94
C TRP A 535 16.15 -30.15 -1.22
N ALA A 536 15.26 -30.06 -0.23
CA ALA A 536 13.85 -30.38 -0.40
C ALA A 536 13.21 -29.40 -1.39
N GLU A 537 13.47 -28.11 -1.24
CA GLU A 537 13.01 -27.07 -2.17
C GLU A 537 13.54 -27.29 -3.59
N ALA A 538 14.82 -27.65 -3.74
CA ALA A 538 15.42 -27.94 -5.04
C ALA A 538 14.75 -29.14 -5.73
N LEU A 539 14.58 -30.26 -5.02
CA LEU A 539 13.92 -31.46 -5.53
C LEU A 539 12.44 -31.21 -5.86
N ALA A 540 11.75 -30.40 -5.06
CA ALA A 540 10.36 -30.03 -5.24
C ALA A 540 10.10 -29.15 -6.46
N ARG A 541 11.14 -28.54 -7.05
CA ARG A 541 11.05 -27.74 -8.29
C ARG A 541 11.37 -28.52 -9.56
N LEU A 542 11.97 -29.71 -9.47
CA LEU A 542 12.36 -30.47 -10.66
C LEU A 542 11.14 -30.92 -11.47
N ASP A 543 11.23 -30.86 -12.79
CA ASP A 543 10.22 -31.40 -13.70
C ASP A 543 10.60 -32.84 -14.09
N ALA A 544 9.97 -33.81 -13.45
CA ALA A 544 10.18 -35.23 -13.75
C ALA A 544 9.21 -35.71 -14.83
N SER A 545 9.76 -36.36 -15.86
CA SER A 545 9.02 -36.80 -17.03
C SER A 545 8.51 -38.24 -16.89
N THR A 546 9.24 -39.08 -16.16
CA THR A 546 8.88 -40.49 -15.95
C THR A 546 8.37 -40.72 -14.54
N SER A 547 7.52 -41.74 -14.37
CA SER A 547 7.03 -42.12 -13.04
C SER A 547 8.14 -42.65 -12.13
N ALA A 548 9.21 -43.25 -12.68
CA ALA A 548 10.40 -43.65 -11.92
C ALA A 548 11.12 -42.43 -11.33
N GLU A 549 11.38 -41.40 -12.14
CA GLU A 549 11.97 -40.13 -11.68
C GLU A 549 11.11 -39.49 -10.57
N LYS A 550 9.80 -39.43 -10.78
CA LYS A 550 8.84 -38.93 -9.77
C LYS A 550 8.93 -39.72 -8.46
N GLY A 551 9.06 -41.05 -8.54
CA GLY A 551 9.20 -41.93 -7.38
C GLY A 551 10.51 -41.70 -6.63
N THR A 552 11.63 -41.55 -7.35
CA THR A 552 12.93 -41.23 -6.74
C THR A 552 12.90 -39.87 -6.05
N ILE A 553 12.30 -38.84 -6.66
CA ILE A 553 12.16 -37.51 -6.05
C ILE A 553 11.33 -37.59 -4.77
N ASP A 554 10.15 -38.21 -4.81
CA ASP A 554 9.29 -38.32 -3.62
C ASP A 554 9.97 -39.14 -2.51
N GLY A 555 10.77 -40.15 -2.86
CA GLY A 555 11.58 -40.90 -1.90
C GLY A 555 12.64 -40.04 -1.23
N LEU A 556 13.35 -39.20 -1.99
CA LEU A 556 14.35 -38.28 -1.46
C LEU A 556 13.71 -37.16 -0.63
N LEU A 557 12.55 -36.63 -1.04
CA LEU A 557 11.77 -35.67 -0.27
C LEU A 557 11.37 -36.26 1.09
N ALA A 558 10.82 -37.48 1.09
CA ALA A 558 10.47 -38.18 2.33
C ALA A 558 11.70 -38.41 3.23
N TRP A 559 12.85 -38.75 2.66
CA TRP A 559 14.10 -38.86 3.41
C TRP A 559 14.57 -37.53 4.03
N LEU A 560 14.37 -36.42 3.33
CA LEU A 560 14.64 -35.06 3.83
C LEU A 560 13.64 -34.57 4.88
N GLY A 561 12.56 -35.31 5.13
CA GLY A 561 11.52 -34.93 6.09
C GLY A 561 10.33 -34.20 5.45
N ASP A 562 10.25 -34.15 4.12
CA ASP A 562 9.16 -33.49 3.38
C ASP A 562 8.21 -34.52 2.75
N ASN A 563 7.16 -34.04 2.07
CA ASN A 563 6.05 -34.84 1.62
C ASN A 563 6.24 -35.33 0.18
N PRO A 564 5.80 -36.55 -0.14
CA PRO A 564 5.63 -36.99 -1.53
C PRO A 564 4.72 -36.02 -2.30
N ARG A 565 5.23 -35.42 -3.40
CA ARG A 565 4.49 -34.43 -4.20
C ARG A 565 3.80 -35.06 -5.42
N HIS A 566 4.38 -36.12 -5.98
CA HIS A 566 3.94 -36.75 -7.22
C HIS A 566 3.03 -37.97 -7.02
N PHE A 567 2.84 -38.40 -5.78
CA PHE A 567 2.03 -39.57 -5.42
C PHE A 567 0.64 -39.57 -6.10
N ALA A 568 -0.08 -38.44 -6.08
CA ALA A 568 -1.43 -38.33 -6.63
C ALA A 568 -1.49 -38.64 -8.13
N ASP A 569 -0.47 -38.24 -8.89
CA ASP A 569 -0.38 -38.49 -10.34
C ASP A 569 0.08 -39.90 -10.67
N CYS A 570 0.71 -40.60 -9.73
CA CYS A 570 1.43 -41.85 -9.96
C CYS A 570 0.77 -43.08 -9.31
N THR A 571 -0.46 -42.97 -8.83
CA THR A 571 -1.14 -44.00 -8.02
C THR A 571 -1.24 -45.38 -8.69
N ARG A 572 -1.20 -45.44 -10.02
CA ARG A 572 -1.26 -46.69 -10.80
C ARG A 572 0.09 -47.15 -11.34
N SER A 573 1.18 -46.42 -11.15
CA SER A 573 2.45 -46.69 -11.80
C SER A 573 3.37 -47.59 -10.96
N PRO A 574 3.67 -48.83 -11.36
CA PRO A 574 4.61 -49.69 -10.63
C PRO A 574 6.01 -49.08 -10.48
N ASN A 575 6.52 -48.47 -11.55
CA ASN A 575 7.86 -47.88 -11.59
C ASN A 575 8.02 -46.74 -10.55
N TYR A 576 6.96 -45.98 -10.27
CA TYR A 576 6.98 -44.97 -9.21
C TYR A 576 7.24 -45.60 -7.84
N PHE A 577 6.48 -46.65 -7.50
CA PHE A 577 6.64 -47.31 -6.19
C PHE A 577 7.99 -48.02 -6.09
N GLU A 578 8.47 -48.66 -7.15
CA GLU A 578 9.77 -49.31 -7.16
C GLU A 578 10.91 -48.32 -6.94
N ALA A 579 10.88 -47.18 -7.63
CA ALA A 579 11.87 -46.12 -7.48
C ALA A 579 11.81 -45.46 -6.09
N PHE A 580 10.60 -45.16 -5.59
CA PHE A 580 10.40 -44.64 -4.23
C PHE A 580 10.98 -45.61 -3.18
N HIS A 581 10.64 -46.89 -3.30
CA HIS A 581 11.09 -47.91 -2.37
C HIS A 581 12.58 -48.21 -2.48
N ALA A 582 13.19 -48.00 -3.66
CA ALA A 582 14.64 -48.13 -3.84
C ALA A 582 15.41 -47.08 -3.03
N VAL A 583 14.96 -45.82 -3.04
CA VAL A 583 15.55 -44.75 -2.21
C VAL A 583 15.41 -45.10 -0.73
N CYS A 584 14.21 -45.49 -0.31
CA CYS A 584 13.93 -45.85 1.08
C CYS A 584 14.72 -47.09 1.55
N ALA A 585 15.02 -48.04 0.66
CA ALA A 585 15.75 -49.27 1.01
C ALA A 585 17.28 -49.12 0.95
N ASP A 586 17.80 -48.00 0.43
CA ASP A 586 19.23 -47.75 0.37
C ASP A 586 19.85 -47.75 1.79
N PRO A 587 21.02 -48.39 2.02
CA PRO A 587 21.68 -48.39 3.32
C PRO A 587 21.94 -46.98 3.89
N ALA A 588 22.23 -46.00 3.04
CA ALA A 588 22.36 -44.60 3.45
C ALA A 588 21.01 -43.99 3.82
N GLY A 589 19.95 -44.33 3.07
CA GLY A 589 18.57 -43.99 3.36
C GLY A 589 18.12 -44.47 4.75
N GLN A 590 18.52 -45.69 5.12
CA GLN A 590 18.18 -46.30 6.42
C GLN A 590 18.82 -45.60 7.63
N ARG A 591 19.93 -44.86 7.47
CA ARG A 591 20.57 -44.13 8.57
C ARG A 591 19.66 -43.09 9.23
N HIS A 592 18.71 -42.55 8.46
CA HIS A 592 17.74 -41.55 8.93
C HIS A 592 16.30 -42.07 8.89
N ARG A 593 16.10 -43.38 9.06
CA ARG A 593 14.78 -44.02 9.08
C ARG A 593 13.73 -43.29 9.95
N PRO A 594 14.04 -42.79 11.16
CA PRO A 594 13.04 -42.08 11.96
C PRO A 594 12.43 -40.85 11.26
N ARG A 595 13.25 -40.05 10.56
CA ARG A 595 12.80 -38.87 9.82
C ARG A 595 11.91 -39.26 8.63
N LEU A 596 12.29 -40.30 7.91
CA LEU A 596 11.51 -40.86 6.80
C LEU A 596 10.14 -41.37 7.28
N VAL A 597 10.12 -42.10 8.40
CA VAL A 597 8.90 -42.62 9.04
C VAL A 597 8.00 -41.47 9.50
N GLU A 598 8.57 -40.43 10.12
CA GLU A 598 7.84 -39.24 10.56
C GLU A 598 7.20 -38.50 9.36
N ALA A 599 7.95 -38.25 8.29
CA ALA A 599 7.45 -37.59 7.09
C ALA A 599 6.32 -38.39 6.41
N LEU A 600 6.49 -39.71 6.30
CA LEU A 600 5.47 -40.59 5.74
C LEU A 600 4.22 -40.65 6.61
N ALA A 601 4.37 -40.73 7.94
CA ALA A 601 3.24 -40.69 8.86
C ALA A 601 2.48 -39.37 8.73
N ALA A 602 3.19 -38.24 8.72
CA ALA A 602 2.61 -36.91 8.53
C ALA A 602 1.86 -36.80 7.20
N PHE A 603 2.42 -37.32 6.10
CA PHE A 603 1.77 -37.35 4.80
C PHE A 603 0.48 -38.19 4.81
N VAL A 604 0.53 -39.40 5.36
CA VAL A 604 -0.63 -40.30 5.44
C VAL A 604 -1.75 -39.70 6.29
N SER A 605 -1.42 -39.05 7.41
CA SER A 605 -2.35 -38.42 8.34
C SER A 605 -3.11 -37.20 7.78
N ARG A 606 -2.75 -36.70 6.59
CA ARG A 606 -3.54 -35.65 5.91
C ARG A 606 -4.88 -36.17 5.40
N TYR A 607 -4.95 -37.48 5.11
CA TYR A 607 -6.13 -38.18 4.60
C TYR A 607 -6.68 -37.66 3.26
N GLU A 608 -5.97 -36.79 2.56
CA GLU A 608 -6.35 -36.25 1.23
C GLU A 608 -6.49 -37.34 0.15
N TRP A 609 -5.82 -38.47 0.35
CA TRP A 609 -5.88 -39.63 -0.53
C TRP A 609 -7.22 -40.41 -0.44
N ILE A 610 -8.01 -40.20 0.61
CA ILE A 610 -9.32 -40.85 0.80
C ILE A 610 -10.35 -40.35 -0.22
N PRO A 611 -10.70 -39.04 -0.26
CA PRO A 611 -11.68 -38.54 -1.23
C PRO A 611 -11.20 -38.69 -2.68
N ALA A 612 -9.88 -38.77 -2.90
CA ALA A 612 -9.30 -39.04 -4.21
C ALA A 612 -9.40 -40.52 -4.66
N GLY A 613 -9.85 -41.43 -3.79
CA GLY A 613 -9.95 -42.86 -4.11
C GLY A 613 -8.59 -43.56 -4.25
N HIS A 614 -7.55 -43.05 -3.59
CA HIS A 614 -6.16 -43.49 -3.73
C HIS A 614 -5.74 -44.56 -2.70
N THR A 615 -6.69 -45.21 -2.04
CA THR A 615 -6.46 -46.17 -0.94
C THR A 615 -5.51 -47.32 -1.31
N ALA A 616 -5.66 -47.94 -2.48
CA ALA A 616 -4.77 -49.03 -2.88
C ALA A 616 -3.32 -48.54 -3.09
N ALA A 617 -3.16 -47.31 -3.60
CA ALA A 617 -1.86 -46.70 -3.84
C ALA A 617 -1.18 -46.31 -2.52
N ILE A 618 -1.90 -45.76 -1.55
CA ILE A 618 -1.30 -45.36 -0.26
C ILE A 618 -0.82 -46.59 0.51
N VAL A 619 -1.61 -47.67 0.49
CA VAL A 619 -1.21 -48.97 1.07
C VAL A 619 0.08 -49.45 0.41
N LYS A 620 0.18 -49.40 -0.92
CA LYS A 620 1.40 -49.81 -1.65
C LYS A 620 2.61 -48.91 -1.35
N LEU A 621 2.39 -47.61 -1.14
CA LEU A 621 3.45 -46.66 -0.75
C LEU A 621 4.04 -46.99 0.61
N VAL A 622 3.19 -47.37 1.58
CA VAL A 622 3.62 -47.56 2.97
C VAL A 622 3.78 -49.02 3.40
N ASP A 623 3.51 -49.99 2.52
CA ASP A 623 3.53 -51.43 2.87
C ASP A 623 4.86 -51.88 3.48
N ARG A 624 5.99 -51.35 2.97
CA ARG A 624 7.33 -51.63 3.51
C ARG A 624 7.61 -51.01 4.89
N PHE A 625 6.76 -50.10 5.33
CA PHE A 625 6.82 -49.42 6.62
C PHE A 625 5.73 -49.92 7.59
N ALA A 626 5.03 -51.02 7.25
CA ALA A 626 3.98 -51.56 8.10
C ALA A 626 4.48 -52.02 9.49
N ALA A 627 5.79 -52.25 9.67
CA ALA A 627 6.38 -52.55 10.96
C ALA A 627 6.55 -51.28 11.84
N ASP A 628 6.72 -50.11 11.21
CA ASP A 628 6.90 -48.82 11.88
C ASP A 628 5.55 -48.34 12.43
N ARG A 629 5.52 -48.10 13.75
CA ARG A 629 4.27 -47.87 14.47
C ARG A 629 3.58 -46.59 14.01
N GLU A 630 4.34 -45.55 13.73
CA GLU A 630 3.86 -44.21 13.39
C GLU A 630 3.12 -44.23 12.05
N VAL A 631 3.72 -44.82 11.01
CA VAL A 631 3.12 -44.93 9.67
C VAL A 631 1.95 -45.90 9.69
N GLY A 632 2.11 -47.05 10.37
CA GLY A 632 1.04 -48.02 10.51
C GLY A 632 -0.18 -47.47 11.25
N SER A 633 0.02 -46.74 12.35
CA SER A 633 -1.06 -46.07 13.07
C SER A 633 -1.69 -44.94 12.25
N ALA A 634 -0.90 -44.13 11.55
CA ALA A 634 -1.43 -43.09 10.67
C ALA A 634 -2.37 -43.67 9.59
N LEU A 635 -1.99 -44.79 8.96
CA LEU A 635 -2.84 -45.45 7.97
C LEU A 635 -4.05 -46.13 8.63
N LEU A 636 -3.89 -46.74 9.81
CA LEU A 636 -5.01 -47.35 10.55
C LEU A 636 -6.07 -46.30 10.92
N PHE A 637 -5.63 -45.14 11.38
CA PHE A 637 -6.50 -44.02 11.80
C PHE A 637 -7.21 -43.33 10.64
N ALA A 638 -6.89 -43.64 9.39
CA ALA A 638 -7.68 -43.17 8.24
C ALA A 638 -9.17 -43.56 8.33
N ARG A 639 -9.50 -44.64 9.05
CA ARG A 639 -10.90 -45.01 9.35
C ARG A 639 -11.62 -44.03 10.25
N SER A 640 -10.93 -43.16 10.99
CA SER A 640 -11.57 -42.07 11.74
C SER A 640 -12.15 -40.99 10.82
N VAL A 641 -11.78 -41.01 9.54
CA VAL A 641 -12.32 -40.14 8.49
C VAL A 641 -13.28 -40.90 7.58
N GLU A 642 -12.94 -42.14 7.20
CA GLU A 642 -13.75 -42.98 6.30
C GLU A 642 -13.83 -44.42 6.84
N PRO A 643 -14.86 -44.75 7.66
CA PRO A 643 -15.00 -46.07 8.26
C PRO A 643 -15.08 -47.20 7.22
N THR A 644 -15.65 -46.91 6.05
CA THR A 644 -15.90 -47.88 4.97
C THR A 644 -14.61 -48.36 4.27
N LEU A 645 -13.44 -47.77 4.57
CA LEU A 645 -12.15 -48.22 4.05
C LEU A 645 -11.88 -49.72 4.27
N VAL A 646 -12.46 -50.31 5.32
CA VAL A 646 -12.38 -51.76 5.59
C VAL A 646 -12.87 -52.62 4.42
N HIS A 647 -13.77 -52.10 3.59
CA HIS A 647 -14.31 -52.76 2.41
C HIS A 647 -13.41 -52.63 1.17
N VAL A 648 -12.39 -51.77 1.20
CA VAL A 648 -11.40 -51.68 0.13
C VAL A 648 -10.40 -52.81 0.30
N ASN A 649 -10.40 -53.78 -0.64
CA ASN A 649 -9.60 -55.02 -0.55
C ASN A 649 -8.14 -54.82 -0.13
N ALA A 650 -7.44 -53.84 -0.73
CA ALA A 650 -6.04 -53.54 -0.41
C ALA A 650 -5.85 -53.11 1.06
N TYR A 651 -6.71 -52.19 1.54
CA TYR A 651 -6.68 -51.71 2.91
C TYR A 651 -7.11 -52.80 3.89
N GLY A 652 -8.19 -53.52 3.62
CA GLY A 652 -8.67 -54.61 4.47
C GLY A 652 -7.64 -55.74 4.65
N ALA A 653 -6.93 -56.11 3.57
CA ALA A 653 -5.84 -57.09 3.63
C ALA A 653 -4.62 -56.57 4.42
N TRP A 654 -4.24 -55.30 4.20
CA TRP A 654 -3.17 -54.65 4.96
C TRP A 654 -3.51 -54.54 6.46
N ARG A 655 -4.71 -54.05 6.80
CA ARG A 655 -5.20 -53.88 8.18
C ARG A 655 -5.17 -55.20 8.94
N ARG A 656 -5.62 -56.30 8.34
CA ARG A 656 -5.55 -57.63 8.98
C ARG A 656 -4.12 -58.01 9.35
N ARG A 657 -3.18 -57.90 8.40
CA ARG A 657 -1.76 -58.17 8.65
C ARG A 657 -1.19 -57.27 9.75
N TYR A 658 -1.50 -55.98 9.72
CA TYR A 658 -1.03 -55.01 10.71
C TYR A 658 -1.54 -55.32 12.12
N LEU A 659 -2.83 -55.62 12.27
CA LEU A 659 -3.44 -55.97 13.56
C LEU A 659 -3.03 -57.37 14.06
N ASP A 660 -2.77 -58.31 13.16
CA ASP A 660 -2.23 -59.62 13.53
C ASP A 660 -0.80 -59.50 14.09
N ALA A 661 -0.01 -58.57 13.56
CA ALA A 661 1.32 -58.23 14.09
C ALA A 661 1.26 -57.36 15.36
N ARG A 662 0.15 -56.66 15.60
CA ARG A 662 -0.09 -55.71 16.70
C ARG A 662 -1.35 -56.09 17.49
N GLN A 663 -1.31 -57.26 18.13
CA GLN A 663 -2.48 -57.81 18.84
C GLN A 663 -3.02 -56.87 19.94
N GLU A 664 -2.16 -56.01 20.49
CA GLU A 664 -2.53 -54.97 21.44
C GLU A 664 -3.52 -53.96 20.87
N LEU A 665 -3.44 -53.63 19.58
CA LEU A 665 -4.35 -52.67 18.92
C LEU A 665 -5.68 -53.31 18.57
N ARG A 666 -5.72 -54.62 18.28
CA ARG A 666 -6.92 -55.33 17.83
C ARG A 666 -8.10 -55.21 18.80
N LYS A 667 -7.83 -55.15 20.09
CA LYS A 667 -8.85 -55.07 21.14
C LYS A 667 -9.35 -53.66 21.43
N VAL A 668 -8.66 -52.63 20.94
CA VAL A 668 -8.94 -51.22 21.27
C VAL A 668 -9.02 -50.34 20.03
N GLU A 669 -8.99 -50.93 18.83
CA GLU A 669 -8.94 -50.19 17.58
C GLU A 669 -10.13 -49.24 17.46
N SER A 670 -11.35 -49.73 17.66
CA SER A 670 -12.57 -48.92 17.55
C SER A 670 -12.55 -47.71 18.50
N LEU A 671 -12.06 -47.89 19.73
CA LEU A 671 -11.84 -46.79 20.69
C LEU A 671 -10.79 -45.80 20.21
N LEU A 672 -9.65 -46.27 19.71
CA LEU A 672 -8.60 -45.41 19.16
C LEU A 672 -9.09 -44.64 17.92
N LEU A 673 -9.92 -45.24 17.07
CA LEU A 673 -10.51 -44.57 15.92
C LEU A 673 -11.41 -43.42 16.37
N ILE A 674 -12.29 -43.65 17.36
CA ILE A 674 -13.13 -42.62 17.96
C ILE A 674 -12.28 -41.48 18.51
N ARG A 675 -11.21 -41.79 19.26
CA ARG A 675 -10.30 -40.79 19.82
C ARG A 675 -9.64 -39.90 18.76
N ASN A 676 -9.40 -40.43 17.57
CA ASN A 676 -8.72 -39.74 16.46
C ASN A 676 -9.70 -39.12 15.46
N VAL A 677 -10.99 -39.04 15.79
CA VAL A 677 -11.99 -38.31 15.01
C VAL A 677 -11.68 -36.81 15.05
N ARG A 678 -11.84 -36.11 13.91
CA ARG A 678 -11.67 -34.66 13.86
C ARG A 678 -12.79 -33.94 14.62
N PRO A 679 -12.55 -32.77 15.26
CA PRO A 679 -13.58 -32.03 15.97
C PRO A 679 -14.84 -31.72 15.14
N ASP A 680 -14.71 -31.60 13.82
CA ASP A 680 -15.76 -31.29 12.86
C ASP A 680 -16.21 -32.49 12.02
N ALA A 681 -15.84 -33.72 12.42
CA ALA A 681 -16.19 -34.91 11.67
C ALA A 681 -17.71 -35.07 11.49
N PRO A 682 -18.16 -35.59 10.33
CA PRO A 682 -19.57 -35.87 10.10
C PRO A 682 -20.16 -36.82 11.17
N PRO A 683 -21.39 -36.59 11.66
CA PRO A 683 -21.99 -37.39 12.73
C PRO A 683 -22.22 -38.86 12.33
N ASP A 684 -22.33 -39.14 11.04
CA ASP A 684 -22.41 -40.49 10.48
C ASP A 684 -21.10 -41.27 10.67
N VAL A 685 -19.95 -40.64 10.42
CA VAL A 685 -18.64 -41.24 10.66
C VAL A 685 -18.46 -41.58 12.14
N VAL A 686 -18.76 -40.61 13.02
CA VAL A 686 -18.65 -40.83 14.47
C VAL A 686 -19.62 -41.90 14.94
N GLY A 687 -20.85 -41.89 14.42
CA GLY A 687 -21.90 -42.84 14.78
C GLY A 687 -21.57 -44.28 14.37
N GLU A 688 -20.99 -44.46 13.18
CA GLU A 688 -20.54 -45.76 12.70
C GLU A 688 -19.42 -46.32 13.59
N LEU A 689 -18.41 -45.52 13.93
CA LEU A 689 -17.32 -45.93 14.81
C LEU A 689 -17.81 -46.26 16.24
N CYS A 690 -18.75 -45.48 16.78
CA CYS A 690 -19.38 -45.77 18.06
C CYS A 690 -20.18 -47.07 18.03
N ALA A 691 -20.95 -47.31 16.97
CA ALA A 691 -21.70 -48.55 16.79
C ALA A 691 -20.77 -49.76 16.69
N GLU A 692 -19.67 -49.67 15.95
CA GLU A 692 -18.64 -50.71 15.89
C GLU A 692 -18.08 -51.02 17.29
N ALA A 693 -17.65 -49.99 18.03
CA ALA A 693 -17.12 -50.19 19.39
C ALA A 693 -18.12 -50.88 20.33
N LEU A 694 -19.40 -50.48 20.27
CA LEU A 694 -20.45 -51.11 21.07
C LEU A 694 -20.75 -52.54 20.60
N HIS A 695 -20.71 -52.81 19.30
CA HIS A 695 -20.87 -54.15 18.74
C HIS A 695 -19.72 -55.09 19.18
N GLU A 696 -18.50 -54.57 19.25
CA GLU A 696 -17.31 -55.27 19.76
C GLU A 696 -17.34 -55.50 21.29
N GLY A 697 -18.33 -54.93 21.99
CA GLY A 697 -18.55 -55.14 23.43
C GLY A 697 -17.88 -54.11 24.34
N HIS A 698 -17.44 -52.96 23.79
CA HIS A 698 -16.87 -51.90 24.62
C HIS A 698 -17.92 -51.25 25.55
N PRO A 699 -17.54 -50.91 26.81
CA PRO A 699 -18.42 -50.19 27.71
C PRO A 699 -18.81 -48.81 27.16
N PHE A 700 -20.07 -48.42 27.35
CA PHE A 700 -20.60 -47.12 26.94
C PHE A 700 -19.81 -45.93 27.53
N ASP A 701 -19.31 -46.06 28.77
CA ASP A 701 -18.52 -45.01 29.41
C ASP A 701 -17.20 -44.76 28.68
N TRP A 702 -16.56 -45.82 28.16
CA TRP A 702 -15.31 -45.70 27.39
C TRP A 702 -15.58 -45.04 26.04
N VAL A 703 -16.62 -45.50 25.32
CA VAL A 703 -17.04 -44.87 24.05
C VAL A 703 -17.34 -43.38 24.24
N ARG A 704 -18.07 -43.02 25.31
CA ARG A 704 -18.31 -41.62 25.68
C ARG A 704 -16.99 -40.87 25.87
N ASP A 705 -16.10 -41.40 26.72
CA ASP A 705 -14.88 -40.71 27.10
C ASP A 705 -13.98 -40.44 25.89
N GLU A 706 -13.85 -41.40 24.95
CA GLU A 706 -13.08 -41.20 23.73
C GLU A 706 -13.67 -40.13 22.79
N ILE A 707 -15.00 -40.04 22.65
CA ILE A 707 -15.63 -38.96 21.86
C ILE A 707 -15.36 -37.60 22.50
N LEU A 708 -15.42 -37.53 23.84
CA LEU A 708 -15.15 -36.29 24.57
C LEU A 708 -13.67 -35.89 24.46
N GLU A 709 -12.75 -36.84 24.56
CA GLU A 709 -11.32 -36.63 24.39
C GLU A 709 -10.95 -36.20 22.96
N ALA A 710 -11.64 -36.74 21.94
CA ALA A 710 -11.48 -36.31 20.54
C ALA A 710 -11.87 -34.84 20.32
N GLY A 711 -12.57 -34.22 21.27
CA GLY A 711 -13.04 -32.83 21.15
C GLY A 711 -14.07 -32.65 20.03
N TRP A 712 -14.81 -33.72 19.68
CA TRP A 712 -15.87 -33.66 18.68
C TRP A 712 -16.89 -32.57 19.04
N ARG A 713 -17.32 -31.78 18.06
CA ARG A 713 -18.26 -30.67 18.28
C ARG A 713 -19.67 -31.23 18.40
N PHE A 714 -20.38 -30.75 19.41
CA PHE A 714 -21.73 -31.18 19.72
C PHE A 714 -22.70 -30.08 19.38
N THR A 715 -23.09 -29.98 18.10
CA THR A 715 -24.28 -29.19 17.77
C THR A 715 -25.54 -30.03 17.99
N PRO A 716 -26.69 -29.41 18.28
CA PRO A 716 -27.93 -30.16 18.51
C PRO A 716 -28.35 -31.07 17.34
N ASP A 717 -28.07 -30.66 16.10
CA ASP A 717 -28.30 -31.45 14.89
C ASP A 717 -27.33 -32.63 14.77
N GLN A 718 -26.03 -32.39 14.93
CA GLN A 718 -25.01 -33.45 14.91
C GLN A 718 -25.29 -34.52 15.97
N PHE A 719 -25.74 -34.12 17.16
CA PHE A 719 -26.07 -35.07 18.23
C PHE A 719 -27.21 -36.02 17.87
N VAL A 720 -28.29 -35.51 17.23
CA VAL A 720 -29.40 -36.37 16.81
C VAL A 720 -28.96 -37.30 15.67
N SER A 721 -28.27 -36.75 14.67
CA SER A 721 -27.75 -37.54 13.53
C SER A 721 -26.77 -38.63 13.96
N LEU A 722 -25.97 -38.38 15.02
CA LEU A 722 -25.09 -39.38 15.62
C LEU A 722 -25.91 -40.58 16.13
N LEU A 723 -26.95 -40.33 16.93
CA LEU A 723 -27.75 -41.40 17.54
C LEU A 723 -28.53 -42.21 16.50
N ASP A 724 -29.07 -41.53 15.48
CA ASP A 724 -29.72 -42.18 14.34
C ASP A 724 -28.72 -43.12 13.63
N THR A 725 -27.50 -42.63 13.36
CA THR A 725 -26.47 -43.46 12.70
C THR A 725 -25.99 -44.63 13.56
N VAL A 726 -25.87 -44.44 14.89
CA VAL A 726 -25.53 -45.55 15.81
C VAL A 726 -26.60 -46.64 15.74
N THR A 727 -27.88 -46.24 15.77
CA THR A 727 -29.01 -47.18 15.70
C THR A 727 -29.01 -47.98 14.40
N ASP A 728 -28.89 -47.27 13.27
CA ASP A 728 -28.91 -47.88 11.94
C ASP A 728 -27.71 -48.81 11.75
N THR A 729 -26.52 -48.41 12.19
CA THR A 729 -25.31 -49.21 12.07
C THR A 729 -25.34 -50.45 12.96
N LEU A 730 -25.76 -50.34 14.23
CA LEU A 730 -25.93 -51.51 15.10
C LEU A 730 -26.94 -52.51 14.54
N THR A 731 -28.02 -52.02 13.91
CA THR A 731 -29.01 -52.86 13.23
C THR A 731 -28.40 -53.58 12.03
N ARG A 732 -27.60 -52.88 11.20
CA ARG A 732 -26.86 -53.51 10.07
C ARG A 732 -25.85 -54.56 10.56
N LEU A 733 -25.24 -54.35 11.73
CA LEU A 733 -24.35 -55.30 12.40
C LEU A 733 -25.11 -56.45 13.09
N GLY A 734 -26.42 -56.57 12.89
CA GLY A 734 -27.22 -57.72 13.31
C GLY A 734 -27.83 -57.62 14.71
N ARG A 735 -27.75 -56.46 15.38
CA ARG A 735 -28.53 -56.23 16.62
C ARG A 735 -30.00 -56.02 16.28
N GLY A 736 -30.88 -56.42 17.19
CA GLY A 736 -32.31 -56.11 17.07
C GLY A 736 -32.53 -54.59 17.12
N ARG A 737 -33.52 -54.08 16.37
CA ARG A 737 -33.79 -52.64 16.28
C ARG A 737 -34.02 -51.99 17.65
N ASP A 738 -34.84 -52.62 18.50
CA ASP A 738 -35.13 -52.10 19.85
C ASP A 738 -33.85 -52.04 20.72
N GLU A 739 -32.98 -53.05 20.61
CA GLU A 739 -31.70 -53.09 21.33
C GLU A 739 -30.72 -52.02 20.82
N ALA A 740 -30.71 -51.77 19.51
CA ALA A 740 -29.91 -50.72 18.88
C ALA A 740 -30.37 -49.33 19.32
N GLU A 741 -31.69 -49.08 19.32
CA GLU A 741 -32.31 -47.83 19.79
C GLU A 741 -31.98 -47.59 21.28
N ASP A 742 -32.15 -48.61 22.13
CA ASP A 742 -31.79 -48.53 23.56
C ASP A 742 -30.29 -48.23 23.77
N SER A 743 -29.43 -48.83 22.96
CA SER A 743 -27.98 -48.60 23.00
C SER A 743 -27.63 -47.15 22.61
N ALA A 744 -28.20 -46.64 21.51
CA ALA A 744 -28.00 -45.26 21.08
C ALA A 744 -28.50 -44.26 22.14
N LEU A 745 -29.71 -44.46 22.67
CA LEU A 745 -30.27 -43.60 23.72
C LEU A 745 -29.44 -43.61 25.01
N LYS A 746 -28.90 -44.78 25.39
CA LYS A 746 -27.99 -44.89 26.54
C LYS A 746 -26.70 -44.11 26.33
N LEU A 747 -26.08 -44.23 25.15
CA LEU A 747 -24.89 -43.45 24.79
C LEU A 747 -25.20 -41.93 24.80
N GLY A 748 -26.31 -41.53 24.18
CA GLY A 748 -26.75 -40.13 24.16
C GLY A 748 -26.94 -39.56 25.57
N ARG A 749 -27.57 -40.32 26.47
CA ARG A 749 -27.73 -39.91 27.87
C ARG A 749 -26.39 -39.68 28.56
N LEU A 750 -25.42 -40.57 28.35
CA LEU A 750 -24.09 -40.47 28.94
C LEU A 750 -23.31 -39.26 28.41
N LEU A 751 -23.42 -38.96 27.11
CA LEU A 751 -22.81 -37.78 26.49
C LEU A 751 -23.40 -36.47 27.05
N MET A 752 -24.71 -36.43 27.29
CA MET A 752 -25.36 -35.24 27.88
C MET A 752 -24.97 -34.99 29.35
N LEU A 753 -24.61 -36.01 30.13
CA LEU A 753 -24.31 -35.86 31.57
C LEU A 753 -23.04 -35.05 31.86
N ARG A 754 -22.10 -34.97 30.91
CA ARG A 754 -20.81 -34.28 31.07
C ARG A 754 -20.78 -32.91 30.40
N ARG A 755 -21.91 -32.42 29.90
CA ARG A 755 -22.02 -31.17 29.12
C ARG A 755 -22.52 -30.00 29.95
N PRO A 756 -22.18 -28.76 29.60
CA PRO A 756 -22.79 -27.57 30.18
C PRO A 756 -24.32 -27.63 30.12
N GLN A 757 -24.96 -27.07 31.14
CA GLN A 757 -26.43 -27.08 31.25
C GLN A 757 -27.09 -26.39 30.05
N GLU A 758 -26.46 -25.35 29.52
CA GLU A 758 -26.95 -24.60 28.36
C GLU A 758 -26.90 -25.41 27.05
N GLU A 759 -25.78 -26.08 26.75
CA GLU A 759 -25.67 -26.97 25.59
C GLU A 759 -26.70 -28.10 25.67
N THR A 760 -26.81 -28.71 26.86
CA THR A 760 -27.80 -29.77 27.13
C THR A 760 -29.23 -29.28 26.91
N ALA A 761 -29.52 -28.04 27.31
CA ALA A 761 -30.79 -27.37 27.08
C ALA A 761 -31.08 -27.17 25.59
N GLN A 762 -30.09 -26.73 24.81
CA GLN A 762 -30.21 -26.54 23.37
C GLN A 762 -30.43 -27.89 22.64
N ILE A 763 -29.66 -28.92 22.98
CA ILE A 763 -29.83 -30.29 22.46
C ILE A 763 -31.25 -30.77 22.71
N ARG A 764 -31.75 -30.69 23.96
CA ARG A 764 -33.13 -31.10 24.30
C ARG A 764 -34.18 -30.38 23.48
N ARG A 765 -34.07 -29.04 23.34
CA ARG A 765 -35.01 -28.24 22.56
C ARG A 765 -35.00 -28.65 21.08
N TYR A 766 -33.81 -28.87 20.52
CA TYR A 766 -33.67 -29.32 19.14
C TYR A 766 -34.23 -30.72 18.94
N THR A 767 -33.88 -31.70 19.80
CA THR A 767 -34.39 -33.08 19.70
C THR A 767 -35.92 -33.11 19.72
N VAL A 768 -36.56 -32.34 20.60
CA VAL A 768 -38.03 -32.23 20.62
C VAL A 768 -38.55 -31.62 19.33
N ARG A 769 -37.93 -30.52 18.85
CA ARG A 769 -38.36 -29.87 17.60
C ARG A 769 -38.19 -30.80 16.39
N TYR A 770 -37.06 -31.49 16.29
CA TYR A 770 -36.76 -32.46 15.25
C TYR A 770 -37.77 -33.62 15.27
N ALA A 771 -38.02 -34.21 16.44
CA ALA A 771 -39.02 -35.27 16.60
C ALA A 771 -40.43 -34.80 16.20
N VAL A 772 -40.83 -33.59 16.59
CA VAL A 772 -42.14 -33.03 16.19
C VAL A 772 -42.23 -32.81 14.68
N LEU A 773 -41.16 -32.33 14.04
CA LEU A 773 -41.10 -32.14 12.59
C LEU A 773 -41.17 -33.48 11.86
N GLU A 774 -40.41 -34.48 12.32
CA GLU A 774 -40.40 -35.82 11.73
C GLU A 774 -41.75 -36.53 11.92
N ILE A 775 -42.34 -36.47 13.12
CA ILE A 775 -43.69 -36.99 13.39
C ILE A 775 -44.71 -36.30 12.47
N ARG A 776 -44.64 -34.97 12.31
CA ARG A 776 -45.52 -34.23 11.41
C ARG A 776 -45.34 -34.68 9.95
N TYR A 777 -44.11 -34.84 9.50
CA TYR A 777 -43.80 -35.33 8.15
C TYR A 777 -44.36 -36.74 7.94
N ARG A 778 -44.09 -37.68 8.86
CA ARG A 778 -44.61 -39.05 8.79
C ARG A 778 -46.13 -39.11 8.86
N LEU A 779 -46.78 -38.31 9.70
CA LEU A 779 -48.25 -38.20 9.74
C LEU A 779 -48.82 -37.63 8.44
N ASN A 780 -48.16 -36.64 7.84
CA ASN A 780 -48.57 -36.13 6.53
C ASN A 780 -48.38 -37.18 5.42
N MET A 781 -47.27 -37.93 5.45
CA MET A 781 -47.01 -39.04 4.54
C MET A 781 -48.07 -40.14 4.68
N ILE A 782 -48.42 -40.54 5.91
CA ILE A 782 -49.52 -41.47 6.19
C ILE A 782 -50.86 -40.90 5.69
N ARG A 783 -51.11 -39.61 5.89
CA ARG A 783 -52.34 -38.97 5.40
C ARG A 783 -52.46 -38.95 3.89
N TYR A 784 -51.33 -38.73 3.22
CA TYR A 784 -51.26 -38.63 1.77
C TYR A 784 -51.32 -40.01 1.10
N LEU A 785 -50.50 -40.95 1.56
CA LEU A 785 -50.40 -42.30 0.98
C LEU A 785 -51.51 -43.24 1.49
N GLY A 786 -51.98 -43.06 2.72
CA GLY A 786 -53.06 -43.84 3.32
C GLY A 786 -54.45 -43.24 3.12
N GLY A 787 -54.55 -42.11 2.43
CA GLY A 787 -55.83 -41.49 2.08
C GLY A 787 -56.60 -42.34 1.07
N ASP A 788 -57.90 -42.49 1.27
CA ASP A 788 -58.80 -43.07 0.27
C ASP A 788 -58.88 -42.09 -0.92
N PRO A 789 -58.37 -42.45 -2.12
CA PRO A 789 -58.33 -41.53 -3.25
C PRO A 789 -59.74 -41.13 -3.72
N GLU A 790 -60.78 -41.91 -3.41
CA GLU A 790 -62.17 -41.61 -3.76
C GLU A 790 -62.90 -40.82 -2.66
N ARG A 791 -62.34 -40.74 -1.44
CA ARG A 791 -62.99 -40.13 -0.28
C ARG A 791 -62.05 -39.23 0.50
N LYS A 792 -62.03 -37.95 0.10
CA LYS A 792 -61.24 -36.87 0.71
C LYS A 792 -61.37 -36.87 2.25
N GLY A 793 -60.26 -37.13 2.94
CA GLY A 793 -60.15 -37.05 4.40
C GLY A 793 -60.36 -38.37 5.17
N LYS A 794 -60.63 -39.51 4.51
CA LYS A 794 -60.63 -40.82 5.17
C LYS A 794 -59.30 -41.54 4.96
N LEU A 795 -58.74 -42.11 6.02
CA LEU A 795 -57.55 -42.96 5.96
C LEU A 795 -57.94 -44.44 5.98
N LEU A 796 -57.37 -45.22 5.06
CA LEU A 796 -57.50 -46.67 5.00
C LEU A 796 -56.44 -47.32 5.90
N LEU A 797 -56.71 -47.34 7.20
CA LEU A 797 -55.85 -47.99 8.21
C LEU A 797 -56.58 -49.17 8.82
N ASP A 798 -55.90 -50.30 8.94
CA ASP A 798 -56.42 -51.46 9.68
C ASP A 798 -56.52 -51.17 11.20
N GLY A 799 -57.25 -52.03 11.91
CA GLY A 799 -57.51 -51.85 13.34
C GLY A 799 -56.25 -51.94 14.21
N ALA A 800 -55.24 -52.71 13.80
CA ALA A 800 -54.01 -52.88 14.57
C ALA A 800 -53.13 -51.63 14.47
N VAL A 801 -52.94 -51.10 13.26
CA VAL A 801 -52.22 -49.86 12.99
C VAL A 801 -52.92 -48.68 13.66
N ARG A 802 -54.26 -48.62 13.62
CA ARG A 802 -55.02 -47.57 14.34
C ARG A 802 -54.78 -47.62 15.85
N LYS A 803 -54.83 -48.81 16.45
CA LYS A 803 -54.60 -48.99 17.89
C LYS A 803 -53.18 -48.57 18.29
N GLU A 804 -52.19 -48.84 17.45
CA GLU A 804 -50.81 -48.43 17.71
C GLU A 804 -50.61 -46.91 17.55
N LEU A 805 -51.22 -46.29 16.54
CA LEU A 805 -51.22 -44.83 16.40
C LEU A 805 -51.91 -44.14 17.58
N ASP A 806 -53.02 -44.67 18.08
CA ASP A 806 -53.70 -44.16 19.30
C ASP A 806 -52.81 -44.31 20.54
N ARG A 807 -52.09 -45.42 20.66
CA ARG A 807 -51.14 -45.67 21.75
C ARG A 807 -49.99 -44.66 21.70
N LEU A 808 -49.41 -44.44 20.52
CA LEU A 808 -48.34 -43.45 20.29
C LEU A 808 -48.85 -42.03 20.56
N GLY A 809 -50.06 -41.69 20.10
CA GLY A 809 -50.70 -40.41 20.38
C GLY A 809 -50.92 -40.18 21.88
N THR A 810 -51.34 -41.21 22.61
CA THR A 810 -51.48 -41.18 24.08
C THR A 810 -50.14 -40.99 24.77
N LEU A 811 -49.09 -41.67 24.30
CA LEU A 811 -47.73 -41.53 24.83
C LEU A 811 -47.19 -40.10 24.58
N ALA A 812 -47.31 -39.60 23.36
CA ALA A 812 -46.92 -38.23 23.00
C ALA A 812 -47.68 -37.20 23.85
N GLY A 813 -48.98 -37.41 24.08
CA GLY A 813 -49.79 -36.58 24.96
C GLY A 813 -49.34 -36.61 26.43
N ARG A 814 -48.84 -37.74 26.92
CA ARG A 814 -48.23 -37.83 28.27
C ARG A 814 -46.90 -37.09 28.34
N VAL A 815 -46.04 -37.22 27.33
CA VAL A 815 -44.76 -36.51 27.25
C VAL A 815 -44.96 -34.99 27.16
N ALA A 816 -45.95 -34.53 26.40
CA ALA A 816 -46.28 -33.10 26.33
C ALA A 816 -46.75 -32.52 27.68
N LYS A 817 -47.42 -33.35 28.51
CA LYS A 817 -47.94 -32.95 29.83
C LYS A 817 -46.90 -33.00 30.95
N SER A 818 -45.82 -33.79 30.80
CA SER A 818 -44.79 -33.92 31.84
C SER A 818 -43.81 -32.73 31.90
N GLY A 819 -43.88 -31.77 30.97
CA GLY A 819 -43.00 -30.59 30.90
C GLY A 819 -43.33 -29.41 31.84
N ALA A 820 -43.88 -29.66 33.04
CA ALA A 820 -44.30 -28.61 33.97
C ALA A 820 -43.18 -28.17 34.93
N ALA A 821 -42.30 -27.27 34.48
CA ALA A 821 -41.65 -26.23 35.28
C ALA A 821 -41.17 -25.10 34.33
N PRO A 822 -41.44 -23.82 34.63
CA PRO A 822 -41.21 -22.74 33.68
C PRO A 822 -39.71 -22.56 33.44
N TRP A 823 -39.29 -22.66 32.19
CA TRP A 823 -38.06 -22.02 31.74
C TRP A 823 -38.23 -20.52 31.99
N ARG A 824 -37.70 -20.02 33.11
CA ARG A 824 -37.69 -18.59 33.40
C ARG A 824 -36.97 -17.90 32.25
N LYS A 825 -37.63 -16.88 31.67
CA LYS A 825 -37.03 -15.95 30.72
C LYS A 825 -35.76 -15.36 31.35
N GLY A 826 -34.62 -15.70 30.75
CA GLY A 826 -33.32 -15.07 30.89
C GLY A 826 -32.76 -14.95 29.50
#